data_AF-A0A4Q4WLC4-F1
#
_entry.id   AF-A0A4Q4WLC4-F1
#
_cell.length_a   1.000
_cell.length_b   1.000
_cell.length_c   1.000
_cell.angle_alpha   90.00
_cell.angle_beta   90.00
_cell.angle_gamma   90.00
#
_symmetry.space_group_name_H-M   'P 1'
#
loop_
_entity.id
_entity.type
_entity.pdbx_description
1 polymer ?
#
loop_
_entity_poly.entity_id
_entity_poly.type
_entity_poly.pdbx_seq_one_letter_code
_entity_poly.pdbx_strand_id
1 'polypeptide(L)'
;MSSRLTTLASFKTPKVFNEPNQQYARGSPQREGLYSALEAMKQRGPVDIPIVVGGKELHTEKKGRQHNPADHASAVATYSLASESDVQSAIDAALAAKPAWEAMPFADRAAIFLKAADLISNKYRYEIMAATMLGQGKNAWQAEIDAAAELCDFFRFNVAYAEELYAQQPSFHSAGVWNRAEYRPLEGFVYAVSPFNFTAIGGNLAGAPALLGNVVVWKPSDSAVLSNWVVYKILREAGLPEGVIQFVPGDAVEVTRAALAHKQFAALHYTGSTAVFRKLYGEIGAGVAGGRYAGYPRVVGETGGKNFHLVHRSADLDNAAVQTVRGAFEFQGQKCSATSRLYAPRSVWPQLKEKLIAETRALKVGPPTDPANFVGPVIHAASFEKLRRVIDESSKDPEVELLTGGKYDDSKGFYVHPTIFETRNPAHPILNTEFFGPILGVHVYDDMAGGDPEKAFADVCKVVDGTSEYGLTGAVFAADRAAVRFAEEALRDAAGNFYINCKSTGAVVGQQPFGGARASGTNDKAGSVNLLGRFVSVRSIKEEFGATERVAYVSYVHTSLAWVFEKNLYLEFGSDNEGRGHGGNLRREHVRCRKISFCKNDNLDPFTAKFILAAWLASASLMVLMSLTWFSSSYLFSGFRTHPLPAVSLEACAWRILQPHVSLLDVPPIGRSEFLSRQATLANALREAGVDAFVAEPSVSTAYYANVSSSFGLSERPFLVIIDKEGRFSYLVPRFEAGRIAGLEMVYGDGGKRVVEWREEESPYEVLAREMAGLGKVMLDEHARFMIAAGLRGAGIEVVPMSAEVQALRSVKTAAEVAILRAINTFTLELVRSLQRCIRLGVTQEAVVAAGLSLFARAGVGEGFWSIVLFGDQAAYPHGGKFGKTLDAGEFVLIDIGSTLHGYGSDVTRTILPDGASVSEELMNIWRTVHAAQEAGFSHMHANETCADVDAASRVPIEDAGCGVLYTHRLGHGLGLEMHEHPYLNGANKEKLKLGEVATNEPGIYVTTEQAKQVGKAVGFGVRLEDPILVTENGGEPMTGHRARSPYDP
;
A
#
# COMPACT_ATOMS: atom_id res chain seq x y z
N MET A 1 10.38 -36.87 -14.16
CA MET A 1 9.04 -36.36 -13.80
C MET A 1 9.08 -35.98 -12.33
N SER A 2 9.38 -34.71 -12.01
CA SER A 2 9.33 -34.23 -10.61
C SER A 2 7.85 -34.02 -10.25
N SER A 3 7.36 -34.81 -9.30
CA SER A 3 6.02 -34.64 -8.74
C SER A 3 5.94 -33.25 -8.12
N ARG A 4 5.17 -32.34 -8.72
CA ARG A 4 4.84 -31.06 -8.08
C ARG A 4 4.22 -31.41 -6.72
N LEU A 5 4.92 -31.10 -5.62
CA LEU A 5 4.35 -31.20 -4.29
C LEU A 5 3.13 -30.27 -4.28
N THR A 6 1.95 -30.87 -4.24
CA THR A 6 0.70 -30.12 -4.14
C THR A 6 0.71 -29.36 -2.81
N THR A 7 0.89 -28.05 -2.89
CA THR A 7 0.67 -27.18 -1.75
C THR A 7 -0.84 -27.02 -1.61
N LEU A 8 -1.41 -27.51 -0.51
CA LEU A 8 -2.86 -27.47 -0.25
C LEU A 8 -3.31 -26.13 0.36
N ALA A 9 -2.43 -25.13 0.39
CA ALA A 9 -2.66 -23.82 0.98
C ALA A 9 -2.05 -22.70 0.13
N SER A 10 -2.60 -21.49 0.25
CA SER A 10 -1.97 -20.27 -0.24
C SER A 10 -1.16 -19.67 0.91
N PHE A 11 0.17 -19.80 0.88
CA PHE A 11 1.03 -19.24 1.92
C PHE A 11 1.10 -17.73 1.80
N LYS A 12 1.06 -17.05 2.95
CA LYS A 12 1.24 -15.60 3.06
C LYS A 12 2.65 -15.26 3.51
N THR A 13 3.24 -14.24 2.91
CA THR A 13 4.55 -13.75 3.36
C THR A 13 4.44 -13.03 4.72
N PRO A 14 5.52 -13.00 5.54
CA PRO A 14 5.51 -12.24 6.78
C PRO A 14 5.31 -10.75 6.52
N LYS A 15 4.66 -10.05 7.45
CA LYS A 15 4.56 -8.58 7.41
C LYS A 15 5.96 -7.97 7.45
N VAL A 16 6.25 -7.10 6.50
CA VAL A 16 7.56 -6.45 6.35
C VAL A 16 7.56 -5.05 6.98
N PHE A 17 8.70 -4.69 7.60
CA PHE A 17 9.00 -3.36 8.11
C PHE A 17 10.41 -2.99 7.68
N ASN A 18 10.69 -1.69 7.55
CA ASN A 18 12.05 -1.21 7.33
C ASN A 18 12.97 -1.66 8.47
N GLU A 19 14.17 -2.10 8.12
CA GLU A 19 15.23 -2.45 9.04
C GLU A 19 15.62 -1.21 9.87
N PRO A 20 15.60 -1.29 11.21
CA PRO A 20 16.00 -0.16 12.04
C PRO A 20 17.47 0.21 11.85
N ASN A 21 17.73 1.50 11.62
CA ASN A 21 19.09 2.02 11.59
C ASN A 21 19.69 2.11 13.01
N GLN A 22 20.90 1.59 13.18
CA GLN A 22 21.73 1.71 14.36
C GLN A 22 22.57 3.00 14.30
N GLN A 23 22.74 3.67 15.44
CA GLN A 23 23.36 5.01 15.48
C GLN A 23 24.87 5.01 15.78
N TYR A 24 25.44 3.88 16.22
CA TYR A 24 26.88 3.75 16.57
C TYR A 24 27.40 4.86 17.51
N ALA A 25 26.59 5.21 18.51
CA ALA A 25 26.95 6.19 19.52
C ALA A 25 28.23 5.78 20.28
N ARG A 26 28.95 6.77 20.82
CA ARG A 26 30.16 6.50 21.60
C ARG A 26 29.83 5.61 22.81
N GLY A 27 30.55 4.51 22.97
CA GLY A 27 30.33 3.54 24.05
C GLY A 27 29.15 2.59 23.85
N SER A 28 28.52 2.58 22.67
CA SER A 28 27.42 1.64 22.40
C SER A 28 27.97 0.26 21.98
N PRO A 29 27.27 -0.85 22.33
CA PRO A 29 27.66 -2.19 21.89
C PRO A 29 27.73 -2.34 20.36
N GLN A 30 26.88 -1.60 19.64
CA GLN A 30 26.87 -1.60 18.16
C GLN A 30 28.17 -1.02 17.59
N ARG A 31 28.67 0.07 18.20
CA ARG A 31 29.95 0.65 17.81
C ARG A 31 31.10 -0.27 18.14
N GLU A 32 31.12 -0.88 19.32
CA GLU A 32 32.15 -1.85 19.70
C GLU A 32 32.18 -3.06 18.76
N GLY A 33 31.01 -3.61 18.42
CA GLY A 33 30.88 -4.72 17.48
C GLY A 33 31.39 -4.40 16.08
N LEU A 34 30.99 -3.25 15.53
CA LEU A 34 31.46 -2.81 14.20
C LEU A 34 32.98 -2.58 14.18
N TYR A 35 33.53 -1.93 15.21
CA TYR A 35 34.96 -1.63 15.26
C TYR A 35 35.80 -2.89 15.50
N SER A 36 35.28 -3.85 16.26
CA SER A 36 35.89 -5.18 16.39
C SER A 36 35.93 -5.91 15.05
N ALA A 37 34.86 -5.83 14.24
CA ALA A 37 34.83 -6.41 12.90
C ALA A 37 35.81 -5.72 11.93
N LEU A 38 35.93 -4.39 12.00
CA LEU A 38 36.92 -3.63 11.22
C LEU A 38 38.34 -4.07 11.55
N GLU A 39 38.70 -4.17 12.83
CA GLU A 39 40.04 -4.59 13.25
C GLU A 39 40.31 -6.05 12.90
N ALA A 40 39.35 -6.95 13.11
CA ALA A 40 39.47 -8.35 12.71
C ALA A 40 39.70 -8.50 11.19
N MET A 41 39.02 -7.70 10.36
CA MET A 41 39.19 -7.73 8.91
C MET A 41 40.55 -7.17 8.48
N LYS A 42 41.03 -6.09 9.10
CA LYS A 42 42.39 -5.57 8.85
C LYS A 42 43.47 -6.59 9.23
N GLN A 43 43.33 -7.23 10.38
CA GLN A 43 44.27 -8.25 10.87
C GLN A 43 44.31 -9.49 9.96
N ARG A 44 43.16 -9.88 9.39
CA ARG A 44 43.08 -10.99 8.43
C ARG A 44 43.82 -10.70 7.12
N GLY A 45 43.96 -9.42 6.76
CA GLY A 45 44.57 -9.00 5.50
C GLY A 45 43.64 -9.20 4.28
N PRO A 46 44.16 -9.04 3.06
CA PRO A 46 43.36 -9.12 1.84
C PRO A 46 42.67 -10.48 1.68
N VAL A 47 41.36 -10.48 1.43
CA VAL A 47 40.60 -11.71 1.16
C VAL A 47 40.87 -12.19 -0.27
N ASP A 48 41.23 -13.47 -0.47
CA ASP A 48 41.28 -14.08 -1.81
C ASP A 48 39.86 -14.50 -2.23
N ILE A 49 39.34 -13.90 -3.30
CA ILE A 49 37.97 -14.06 -3.76
C ILE A 49 37.96 -14.86 -5.08
N PRO A 50 37.29 -16.01 -5.14
CA PRO A 50 37.16 -16.81 -6.36
C PRO A 50 36.10 -16.23 -7.31
N ILE A 51 36.08 -16.71 -8.54
CA ILE A 51 34.83 -16.72 -9.33
C ILE A 51 34.01 -17.93 -8.88
N VAL A 52 32.69 -17.87 -9.02
CA VAL A 52 31.81 -19.00 -8.68
C VAL A 52 30.97 -19.41 -9.88
N VAL A 53 31.22 -20.64 -10.33
CA VAL A 53 30.58 -21.24 -11.52
C VAL A 53 29.92 -22.55 -11.10
N GLY A 54 28.60 -22.63 -11.24
CA GLY A 54 27.82 -23.82 -10.87
C GLY A 54 27.97 -24.20 -9.40
N GLY A 55 28.14 -23.21 -8.52
CA GLY A 55 28.37 -23.42 -7.08
C GLY A 55 29.80 -23.74 -6.68
N LYS A 56 30.73 -23.89 -7.63
CA LYS A 56 32.15 -24.19 -7.35
C LYS A 56 32.98 -22.92 -7.38
N GLU A 57 33.79 -22.73 -6.33
CA GLU A 57 34.79 -21.68 -6.25
C GLU A 57 35.99 -22.04 -7.14
N LEU A 58 36.33 -21.16 -8.08
CA LEU A 58 37.47 -21.31 -8.99
C LEU A 58 38.44 -20.15 -8.79
N HIS A 59 39.70 -20.47 -8.53
CA HIS A 59 40.77 -19.49 -8.45
C HIS A 59 41.53 -19.46 -9.78
N THR A 60 41.44 -18.35 -10.50
CA THR A 60 42.12 -18.18 -11.79
C THR A 60 43.53 -17.63 -11.61
N GLU A 61 44.42 -17.87 -12.58
CA GLU A 61 45.79 -17.34 -12.54
C GLU A 61 45.82 -15.81 -12.63
N LYS A 62 44.93 -15.22 -13.44
CA LYS A 62 44.78 -13.77 -13.59
C LYS A 62 44.00 -13.22 -12.39
N LYS A 63 44.64 -12.38 -11.59
CA LYS A 63 44.04 -11.78 -10.39
C LYS A 63 43.91 -10.26 -10.52
N GLY A 64 42.81 -9.72 -10.04
CA GLY A 64 42.62 -8.31 -9.73
C GLY A 64 42.83 -8.01 -8.24
N ARG A 65 42.92 -6.72 -7.89
CA ARG A 65 43.02 -6.27 -6.49
C ARG A 65 42.02 -5.15 -6.22
N GLN A 66 41.27 -5.28 -5.14
CA GLN A 66 40.48 -4.19 -4.59
C GLN A 66 41.33 -3.47 -3.54
N HIS A 67 41.71 -2.24 -3.83
CA HIS A 67 42.46 -1.38 -2.92
C HIS A 67 41.56 -0.78 -1.84
N ASN A 68 42.12 -0.51 -0.65
CA ASN A 68 41.45 0.32 0.35
C ASN A 68 41.53 1.79 -0.11
N PRO A 69 40.42 2.49 -0.39
CA PRO A 69 40.49 3.87 -0.88
C PRO A 69 41.13 4.86 0.11
N ALA A 70 41.14 4.53 1.41
CA ALA A 70 41.70 5.36 2.48
C ALA A 70 43.20 5.15 2.70
N ASP A 71 43.73 4.05 2.16
CA ASP A 71 45.12 3.60 2.21
C ASP A 71 45.41 2.76 0.96
N HIS A 72 45.56 3.44 -0.18
CA HIS A 72 45.53 2.79 -1.50
C HIS A 72 46.75 1.90 -1.78
N ALA A 73 47.80 2.00 -0.96
CA ALA A 73 48.91 1.06 -0.94
C ALA A 73 48.49 -0.34 -0.44
N SER A 74 47.43 -0.42 0.37
CA SER A 74 46.88 -1.66 0.91
C SER A 74 45.71 -2.20 0.07
N ALA A 75 45.57 -3.52 0.02
CA ALA A 75 44.44 -4.20 -0.60
C ALA A 75 43.50 -4.77 0.46
N VAL A 76 42.20 -4.69 0.22
CA VAL A 76 41.17 -5.37 1.04
C VAL A 76 40.79 -6.73 0.47
N ALA A 77 41.00 -6.92 -0.84
CA ALA A 77 40.81 -8.20 -1.50
C ALA A 77 41.73 -8.38 -2.71
N THR A 78 42.07 -9.63 -3.00
CA THR A 78 42.57 -10.10 -4.30
C THR A 78 41.49 -10.99 -4.89
N TYR A 79 41.14 -10.84 -6.16
CA TYR A 79 40.04 -11.60 -6.76
C TYR A 79 40.42 -12.22 -8.09
N SER A 80 39.83 -13.38 -8.37
CA SER A 80 40.00 -14.10 -9.63
C SER A 80 39.27 -13.37 -10.76
N LEU A 81 39.94 -13.19 -11.90
CA LEU A 81 39.33 -12.59 -13.10
C LEU A 81 38.74 -13.70 -13.96
N ALA A 82 37.43 -13.63 -14.21
CA ALA A 82 36.74 -14.50 -15.14
C ALA A 82 37.22 -14.24 -16.58
N SER A 83 37.60 -15.29 -17.28
CA SER A 83 37.81 -15.28 -18.73
C SER A 83 36.48 -15.43 -19.48
N GLU A 84 36.49 -15.20 -20.79
CA GLU A 84 35.34 -15.47 -21.66
C GLU A 84 34.83 -16.93 -21.54
N SER A 85 35.74 -17.90 -21.42
CA SER A 85 35.39 -19.32 -21.24
C SER A 85 34.72 -19.57 -19.88
N ASP A 86 35.16 -18.88 -18.84
CA ASP A 86 34.54 -18.98 -17.50
C ASP A 86 33.13 -18.40 -17.52
N VAL A 87 32.92 -17.29 -18.24
CA VAL A 87 31.60 -16.67 -18.39
C VAL A 87 30.65 -17.56 -19.18
N GLN A 88 31.12 -18.20 -20.26
CA GLN A 88 30.30 -19.18 -20.98
C GLN A 88 29.92 -20.36 -20.07
N SER A 89 30.87 -20.87 -19.29
CA SER A 89 30.61 -21.95 -18.32
C SER A 89 29.63 -21.52 -17.23
N ALA A 90 29.70 -20.26 -16.79
CA ALA A 90 28.75 -19.67 -15.84
C ALA A 90 27.33 -19.60 -16.43
N ILE A 91 27.21 -19.14 -17.68
CA ILE A 91 25.91 -19.11 -18.40
C ILE A 91 25.34 -20.52 -18.53
N ASP A 92 26.14 -21.49 -18.96
CA ASP A 92 25.71 -22.88 -19.13
C ASP A 92 25.25 -23.49 -17.80
N ALA A 93 26.00 -23.27 -16.73
CA ALA A 93 25.64 -23.72 -15.38
C ALA A 93 24.36 -23.04 -14.86
N ALA A 94 24.17 -21.75 -15.17
CA ALA A 94 22.96 -21.02 -14.79
C ALA A 94 21.73 -21.58 -15.51
N LEU A 95 21.83 -21.79 -16.82
CA LEU A 95 20.75 -22.36 -17.63
C LEU A 95 20.43 -23.81 -17.22
N ALA A 96 21.44 -24.58 -16.79
CA ALA A 96 21.23 -25.93 -16.26
C ALA A 96 20.47 -25.94 -14.92
N ALA A 97 20.68 -24.94 -14.05
CA ALA A 97 19.98 -24.80 -12.77
C ALA A 97 18.54 -24.28 -12.93
N LYS A 98 18.26 -23.53 -14.00
CA LYS A 98 16.99 -22.81 -14.22
C LYS A 98 15.73 -23.67 -14.09
N PRO A 99 15.61 -24.86 -14.72
CA PRO A 99 14.37 -25.65 -14.66
C PRO A 99 13.98 -26.06 -13.23
N ALA A 100 14.96 -26.38 -12.38
CA ALA A 100 14.70 -26.73 -10.99
C ALA A 100 14.35 -25.48 -10.16
N TRP A 101 15.03 -24.37 -10.43
CA TRP A 101 14.81 -23.11 -9.71
C TRP A 101 13.45 -22.47 -10.00
N GLU A 102 13.04 -22.42 -11.27
CA GLU A 102 11.74 -21.84 -11.62
C GLU A 102 10.56 -22.73 -11.18
N ALA A 103 10.78 -24.04 -11.07
CA ALA A 103 9.79 -24.99 -10.56
C ALA A 103 9.64 -24.96 -9.02
N MET A 104 10.61 -24.39 -8.29
CA MET A 104 10.53 -24.22 -6.85
C MET A 104 9.36 -23.27 -6.50
N PRO A 105 8.46 -23.60 -5.56
CA PRO A 105 7.38 -22.72 -5.15
C PRO A 105 7.87 -21.34 -4.71
N PHE A 106 7.05 -20.30 -4.94
CA PHE A 106 7.40 -18.93 -4.54
C PHE A 106 7.73 -18.80 -3.05
N ALA A 107 6.96 -19.45 -2.17
CA ALA A 107 7.19 -19.41 -0.73
C ALA A 107 8.60 -19.91 -0.34
N ASP A 108 9.08 -20.96 -1.01
CA ASP A 108 10.42 -21.52 -0.75
C ASP A 108 11.53 -20.61 -1.30
N ARG A 109 11.31 -20.00 -2.48
CA ARG A 109 12.23 -18.98 -3.00
C ARG A 109 12.27 -17.76 -2.07
N ALA A 110 11.12 -17.28 -1.62
CA ALA A 110 10.98 -16.15 -0.70
C ALA A 110 11.70 -16.40 0.63
N ALA A 111 11.60 -17.62 1.18
CA ALA A 111 12.26 -17.98 2.43
C ALA A 111 13.78 -17.77 2.40
N ILE A 112 14.43 -17.99 1.24
CA ILE A 112 15.87 -17.75 1.07
C ILE A 112 16.20 -16.25 1.27
N PHE A 113 15.46 -15.35 0.63
CA PHE A 113 15.72 -13.92 0.72
C PHE A 113 15.34 -13.34 2.10
N LEU A 114 14.26 -13.83 2.70
CA LEU A 114 13.90 -13.48 4.07
C LEU A 114 14.97 -13.93 5.08
N LYS A 115 15.52 -15.14 4.92
CA LYS A 115 16.64 -15.63 5.74
C LYS A 115 17.92 -14.83 5.47
N ALA A 116 18.19 -14.44 4.23
CA ALA A 116 19.33 -13.58 3.91
C ALA A 116 19.22 -12.22 4.62
N ALA A 117 18.03 -11.61 4.66
CA ALA A 117 17.79 -10.38 5.41
C ALA A 117 18.00 -10.57 6.92
N ASP A 118 17.54 -11.69 7.50
CA ASP A 118 17.78 -12.01 8.92
C ASP A 118 19.27 -12.21 9.23
N LEU A 119 19.99 -12.89 8.35
CA LEU A 119 21.44 -13.08 8.43
C LEU A 119 22.20 -11.74 8.40
N ILE A 120 21.79 -10.80 7.53
CA ILE A 120 22.36 -9.45 7.48
C ILE A 120 22.03 -8.66 8.75
N SER A 121 20.79 -8.73 9.22
CA SER A 121 20.33 -7.97 10.39
C SER A 121 21.10 -8.35 11.65
N ASN A 122 21.49 -9.62 11.74
CA ASN A 122 22.12 -10.22 12.91
C ASN A 122 23.58 -10.63 12.62
N LYS A 123 23.79 -11.89 12.22
CA LYS A 123 25.11 -12.55 12.15
C LYS A 123 26.15 -11.77 11.34
N TYR A 124 25.75 -11.22 10.20
CA TYR A 124 26.67 -10.63 9.22
C TYR A 124 26.72 -9.10 9.25
N ARG A 125 25.90 -8.43 10.07
CA ARG A 125 25.75 -6.96 10.03
C ARG A 125 27.08 -6.24 10.09
N TYR A 126 27.92 -6.57 11.06
CA TYR A 126 29.20 -5.90 11.24
C TYR A 126 30.25 -6.32 10.20
N GLU A 127 30.23 -7.58 9.71
CA GLU A 127 31.17 -8.04 8.66
C GLU A 127 30.90 -7.32 7.34
N ILE A 128 29.63 -7.27 6.91
CA ILE A 128 29.27 -6.63 5.62
C ILE A 128 29.47 -5.12 5.67
N MET A 129 29.20 -4.49 6.81
CA MET A 129 29.51 -3.07 7.03
C MET A 129 31.01 -2.82 7.03
N ALA A 130 31.82 -3.62 7.72
CA ALA A 130 33.28 -3.48 7.75
C ALA A 130 33.88 -3.63 6.34
N ALA A 131 33.43 -4.62 5.57
CA ALA A 131 33.80 -4.80 4.16
C ALA A 131 33.47 -3.56 3.32
N THR A 132 32.29 -2.97 3.54
CA THR A 132 31.83 -1.78 2.82
C THR A 132 32.62 -0.53 3.23
N MET A 133 32.91 -0.35 4.52
CA MET A 133 33.70 0.80 5.00
C MET A 133 35.14 0.75 4.46
N LEU A 134 35.81 -0.40 4.57
CA LEU A 134 37.21 -0.56 4.14
C LEU A 134 37.34 -0.61 2.62
N GLY A 135 36.42 -1.29 1.93
CA GLY A 135 36.51 -1.50 0.49
C GLY A 135 35.96 -0.35 -0.35
N GLN A 136 35.02 0.44 0.17
CA GLN A 136 34.35 1.51 -0.59
C GLN A 136 34.54 2.90 0.03
N GLY A 137 35.15 3.04 1.22
CA GLY A 137 35.43 4.34 1.83
C GLY A 137 34.23 4.97 2.55
N LYS A 138 33.23 4.18 2.94
CA LYS A 138 32.04 4.64 3.68
C LYS A 138 32.35 4.79 5.18
N ASN A 139 31.83 5.84 5.81
CA ASN A 139 31.76 5.89 7.27
C ASN A 139 30.66 4.93 7.81
N ALA A 140 30.60 4.74 9.13
CA ALA A 140 29.67 3.80 9.76
C ALA A 140 28.21 4.06 9.38
N TRP A 141 27.78 5.33 9.38
CA TRP A 141 26.40 5.69 9.02
C TRP A 141 26.09 5.37 7.55
N GLN A 142 27.00 5.70 6.63
CA GLN A 142 26.80 5.42 5.20
C GLN A 142 26.85 3.92 4.88
N ALA A 143 27.62 3.13 5.64
CA ALA A 143 27.64 1.67 5.51
C ALA A 143 26.37 1.03 6.10
N GLU A 144 25.85 1.58 7.20
CA GLU A 144 24.63 1.11 7.86
C GLU A 144 23.40 1.25 6.98
N ILE A 145 23.17 2.46 6.46
CA ILE A 145 21.99 2.75 5.64
C ILE A 145 22.03 2.07 4.25
N ASP A 146 23.16 1.47 3.87
CA ASP A 146 23.38 0.76 2.60
C ASP A 146 23.45 -0.76 2.84
N ALA A 147 24.60 -1.23 3.33
CA ALA A 147 24.95 -2.64 3.35
C ALA A 147 24.13 -3.45 4.36
N ALA A 148 23.60 -2.79 5.39
CA ALA A 148 22.70 -3.40 6.35
C ALA A 148 21.24 -3.08 6.02
N ALA A 149 20.78 -1.84 6.28
CA ALA A 149 19.36 -1.51 6.25
C ALA A 149 18.75 -1.62 4.84
N GLU A 150 19.31 -0.93 3.84
CA GLU A 150 18.75 -0.94 2.48
C GLU A 150 18.80 -2.33 1.83
N LEU A 151 19.86 -3.12 2.05
CA LEU A 151 19.94 -4.49 1.54
C LEU A 151 18.92 -5.42 2.21
N CYS A 152 18.76 -5.34 3.54
CA CYS A 152 17.70 -6.05 4.27
C CYS A 152 16.32 -5.70 3.71
N ASP A 153 16.08 -4.41 3.49
CA ASP A 153 14.81 -3.92 3.00
C ASP A 153 14.55 -4.39 1.58
N PHE A 154 15.53 -4.35 0.68
CA PHE A 154 15.35 -4.94 -0.66
C PHE A 154 14.92 -6.40 -0.59
N PHE A 155 15.58 -7.23 0.24
CA PHE A 155 15.23 -8.64 0.33
C PHE A 155 13.86 -8.88 0.96
N ARG A 156 13.45 -8.10 1.97
CA ARG A 156 12.12 -8.22 2.59
C ARG A 156 11.02 -7.66 1.69
N PHE A 157 11.16 -6.42 1.24
CA PHE A 157 10.13 -5.75 0.46
C PHE A 157 9.97 -6.36 -0.94
N ASN A 158 11.03 -6.82 -1.61
CA ASN A 158 10.86 -7.51 -2.90
C ASN A 158 10.05 -8.81 -2.74
N VAL A 159 10.14 -9.51 -1.60
CA VAL A 159 9.27 -10.67 -1.31
C VAL A 159 7.81 -10.23 -1.20
N ALA A 160 7.52 -9.17 -0.45
CA ALA A 160 6.17 -8.64 -0.34
C ALA A 160 5.62 -8.16 -1.70
N TYR A 161 6.44 -7.46 -2.49
CA TYR A 161 6.06 -7.00 -3.83
C TYR A 161 5.89 -8.15 -4.84
N ALA A 162 6.65 -9.23 -4.73
CA ALA A 162 6.46 -10.40 -5.56
C ALA A 162 5.14 -11.11 -5.23
N GLU A 163 4.78 -11.20 -3.94
CA GLU A 163 3.47 -11.70 -3.51
C GLU A 163 2.33 -10.84 -4.06
N GLU A 164 2.45 -9.50 -3.95
CA GLU A 164 1.50 -8.54 -4.51
C GLU A 164 1.35 -8.69 -6.03
N LEU A 165 2.47 -8.76 -6.75
CA LEU A 165 2.50 -8.95 -8.20
C LEU A 165 1.78 -10.23 -8.62
N TYR A 166 2.06 -11.34 -7.94
CA TYR A 166 1.45 -12.64 -8.26
C TYR A 166 -0.05 -12.70 -7.91
N ALA A 167 -0.49 -11.89 -6.94
CA ALA A 167 -1.90 -11.75 -6.59
C ALA A 167 -2.73 -11.02 -7.66
N GLN A 168 -2.11 -10.30 -8.60
CA GLN A 168 -2.82 -9.63 -9.69
C GLN A 168 -3.37 -10.67 -10.69
N GLN A 169 -4.64 -11.03 -10.55
CA GLN A 169 -5.38 -11.97 -11.39
C GLN A 169 -6.54 -11.27 -12.14
N PRO A 170 -7.06 -11.85 -13.24
CA PRO A 170 -8.25 -11.32 -13.89
C PRO A 170 -9.43 -11.23 -12.91
N SER A 171 -10.04 -10.04 -12.77
CA SER A 171 -11.11 -9.79 -11.80
C SER A 171 -12.49 -10.32 -12.22
N PHE A 172 -12.64 -10.70 -13.49
CA PHE A 172 -13.91 -11.15 -14.06
C PHE A 172 -13.75 -12.41 -14.91
N HIS A 173 -14.75 -13.28 -14.82
CA HIS A 173 -14.87 -14.51 -15.60
C HIS A 173 -16.30 -14.63 -16.14
N SER A 174 -16.44 -14.84 -17.45
CA SER A 174 -17.74 -15.18 -18.02
C SER A 174 -18.25 -16.51 -17.47
N ALA A 175 -19.56 -16.71 -17.44
CA ALA A 175 -20.15 -17.99 -17.03
C ALA A 175 -19.54 -19.16 -17.83
N GLY A 176 -19.12 -20.22 -17.13
CA GLY A 176 -18.50 -21.39 -17.75
C GLY A 176 -17.04 -21.22 -18.19
N VAL A 177 -16.40 -20.10 -17.87
CA VAL A 177 -15.00 -19.82 -18.20
C VAL A 177 -14.20 -19.53 -16.94
N TRP A 178 -12.95 -19.98 -16.89
CA TRP A 178 -11.99 -19.56 -15.86
C TRP A 178 -10.73 -18.97 -16.51
N ASN A 179 -10.41 -17.73 -16.15
CA ASN A 179 -9.20 -17.04 -16.59
C ASN A 179 -8.17 -17.02 -15.45
N ARG A 180 -6.90 -17.23 -15.77
CA ARG A 180 -5.78 -17.16 -14.82
C ARG A 180 -4.60 -16.43 -15.47
N ALA A 181 -3.85 -15.67 -14.69
CA ALA A 181 -2.58 -15.09 -15.10
C ALA A 181 -1.43 -15.84 -14.42
N GLU A 182 -0.50 -16.35 -15.21
CA GLU A 182 0.71 -17.02 -14.73
C GLU A 182 1.93 -16.12 -14.99
N TYR A 183 2.63 -15.72 -13.92
CA TYR A 183 3.82 -14.88 -13.97
C TYR A 183 5.08 -15.76 -14.07
N ARG A 184 5.46 -16.12 -15.30
CA ARG A 184 6.64 -16.96 -15.54
C ARG A 184 7.92 -16.12 -15.41
N PRO A 185 9.05 -16.64 -14.92
CA PRO A 185 10.34 -15.96 -15.09
C PRO A 185 10.69 -15.81 -16.57
N LEU A 186 11.68 -14.97 -16.89
CA LEU A 186 12.17 -14.82 -18.26
C LEU A 186 12.83 -16.13 -18.74
N GLU A 187 12.71 -16.41 -20.04
CA GLU A 187 13.43 -17.50 -20.70
C GLU A 187 14.88 -17.07 -20.95
N GLY A 188 15.85 -17.89 -20.54
CA GLY A 188 17.28 -17.55 -20.59
C GLY A 188 17.84 -17.07 -19.25
N PHE A 189 18.86 -16.21 -19.28
CA PHE A 189 19.55 -15.70 -18.08
C PHE A 189 19.55 -14.17 -18.02
N VAL A 190 19.64 -13.63 -16.80
CA VAL A 190 19.79 -12.19 -16.52
C VAL A 190 21.26 -11.88 -16.30
N TYR A 191 21.77 -10.84 -16.96
CA TYR A 191 23.10 -10.30 -16.70
C TYR A 191 22.99 -9.12 -15.73
N ALA A 192 23.50 -9.28 -14.52
CA ALA A 192 23.51 -8.25 -13.49
C ALA A 192 24.89 -7.57 -13.42
N VAL A 193 24.92 -6.25 -13.56
CA VAL A 193 26.15 -5.44 -13.53
C VAL A 193 26.01 -4.37 -12.45
N SER A 194 26.73 -4.53 -11.34
CA SER A 194 26.57 -3.67 -10.17
C SER A 194 27.68 -2.62 -10.01
N PRO A 195 27.36 -1.44 -9.44
CA PRO A 195 28.29 -0.33 -9.26
C PRO A 195 29.07 -0.50 -7.95
N PHE A 196 30.03 0.40 -7.69
CA PHE A 196 30.81 0.38 -6.46
C PHE A 196 30.11 1.06 -5.27
N ASN A 197 29.16 1.96 -5.53
CA ASN A 197 28.75 2.97 -4.56
C ASN A 197 27.76 2.46 -3.51
N PHE A 198 27.04 1.37 -3.78
CA PHE A 198 26.13 0.73 -2.83
C PHE A 198 26.26 -0.79 -2.88
N THR A 199 26.53 -1.38 -1.73
CA THR A 199 26.53 -2.84 -1.54
C THR A 199 25.11 -3.40 -1.73
N ALA A 200 24.09 -2.67 -1.27
CA ALA A 200 22.68 -3.01 -1.43
C ALA A 200 22.26 -3.15 -2.89
N ILE A 201 22.68 -2.22 -3.75
CA ILE A 201 22.39 -2.28 -5.19
C ILE A 201 22.98 -3.56 -5.79
N GLY A 202 24.21 -3.95 -5.43
CA GLY A 202 24.79 -5.22 -5.88
C GLY A 202 23.92 -6.43 -5.53
N GLY A 203 23.50 -6.54 -4.28
CA GLY A 203 22.62 -7.61 -3.83
C GLY A 203 21.24 -7.59 -4.50
N ASN A 204 20.65 -6.40 -4.69
CA ASN A 204 19.33 -6.26 -5.31
C ASN A 204 19.35 -6.57 -6.82
N LEU A 205 20.36 -6.10 -7.55
CA LEU A 205 20.46 -6.33 -9.01
C LEU A 205 20.50 -7.83 -9.35
N ALA A 206 21.17 -8.64 -8.53
CA ALA A 206 21.20 -10.09 -8.69
C ALA A 206 20.02 -10.78 -7.98
N GLY A 207 19.61 -10.31 -6.80
CA GLY A 207 18.60 -10.94 -5.96
C GLY A 207 17.18 -10.81 -6.48
N ALA A 208 16.77 -9.62 -6.95
CA ALA A 208 15.41 -9.37 -7.44
C ALA A 208 15.01 -10.30 -8.62
N PRO A 209 15.80 -10.43 -9.71
CA PRO A 209 15.49 -11.39 -10.76
C PRO A 209 15.52 -12.84 -10.25
N ALA A 210 16.48 -13.19 -9.37
CA ALA A 210 16.58 -14.54 -8.82
C ALA A 210 15.33 -14.92 -8.01
N LEU A 211 14.82 -14.05 -7.16
CA LEU A 211 13.57 -14.23 -6.39
C LEU A 211 12.38 -14.64 -7.28
N LEU A 212 12.30 -14.05 -8.47
CA LEU A 212 11.22 -14.29 -9.43
C LEU A 212 11.43 -15.57 -10.27
N GLY A 213 12.44 -16.38 -9.95
CA GLY A 213 12.74 -17.65 -10.61
C GLY A 213 13.69 -17.54 -11.81
N ASN A 214 14.35 -16.39 -12.01
CA ASN A 214 15.39 -16.25 -13.03
C ASN A 214 16.74 -16.78 -12.50
N VAL A 215 17.65 -17.05 -13.42
CA VAL A 215 19.07 -17.34 -13.10
C VAL A 215 19.94 -16.18 -13.59
N VAL A 216 21.04 -15.93 -12.89
CA VAL A 216 21.77 -14.67 -12.99
C VAL A 216 23.26 -14.91 -13.14
N VAL A 217 23.88 -14.15 -14.05
CA VAL A 217 25.33 -13.95 -14.13
C VAL A 217 25.64 -12.58 -13.56
N TRP A 218 26.31 -12.52 -12.42
CA TRP A 218 26.57 -11.28 -11.69
C TRP A 218 28.04 -10.85 -11.81
N LYS A 219 28.28 -9.72 -12.49
CA LYS A 219 29.58 -9.04 -12.55
C LYS A 219 29.59 -7.87 -11.55
N PRO A 220 30.20 -8.03 -10.36
CA PRO A 220 30.29 -6.96 -9.37
C PRO A 220 31.33 -5.91 -9.78
N SER A 221 31.20 -4.66 -9.30
CA SER A 221 32.26 -3.66 -9.48
C SER A 221 33.57 -4.11 -8.82
N ASP A 222 34.67 -3.93 -9.53
CA ASP A 222 36.04 -4.16 -9.08
C ASP A 222 36.39 -3.40 -7.78
N SER A 223 35.68 -2.30 -7.49
CA SER A 223 35.84 -1.50 -6.27
C SER A 223 34.82 -1.84 -5.16
N ALA A 224 34.00 -2.87 -5.33
CA ALA A 224 33.07 -3.38 -4.32
C ALA A 224 33.01 -4.93 -4.25
N VAL A 225 34.01 -5.61 -4.82
CA VAL A 225 34.04 -7.09 -4.88
C VAL A 225 33.98 -7.71 -3.49
N LEU A 226 34.68 -7.16 -2.50
CA LEU A 226 34.71 -7.68 -1.13
C LEU A 226 33.33 -7.69 -0.47
N SER A 227 32.61 -6.56 -0.49
CA SER A 227 31.28 -6.48 0.12
C SER A 227 30.27 -7.33 -0.67
N ASN A 228 30.35 -7.32 -2.00
CA ASN A 228 29.50 -8.16 -2.87
C ASN A 228 29.80 -9.67 -2.70
N TRP A 229 31.03 -10.06 -2.40
CA TRP A 229 31.40 -11.43 -2.02
C TRP A 229 30.76 -11.84 -0.69
N VAL A 230 30.75 -10.95 0.31
CA VAL A 230 30.04 -11.19 1.56
C VAL A 230 28.54 -11.39 1.31
N VAL A 231 27.90 -10.56 0.46
CA VAL A 231 26.50 -10.74 0.04
C VAL A 231 26.29 -12.10 -0.62
N TYR A 232 27.18 -12.52 -1.53
CA TYR A 232 27.09 -13.82 -2.19
C TYR A 232 27.14 -14.97 -1.18
N LYS A 233 28.09 -14.93 -0.23
CA LYS A 233 28.19 -15.93 0.86
C LYS A 233 26.91 -15.98 1.71
N ILE A 234 26.33 -14.82 2.04
CA ILE A 234 25.08 -14.72 2.80
C ILE A 234 23.94 -15.41 2.04
N LEU A 235 23.78 -15.14 0.74
CA LEU A 235 22.75 -15.78 -0.09
C LEU A 235 22.94 -17.32 -0.14
N ARG A 236 24.19 -17.78 -0.25
CA ARG A 236 24.53 -19.21 -0.22
C ARG A 236 24.19 -19.85 1.13
N GLU A 237 24.53 -19.21 2.25
CA GLU A 237 24.15 -19.69 3.59
C GLU A 237 22.62 -19.64 3.83
N ALA A 238 21.95 -18.67 3.22
CA ALA A 238 20.49 -18.57 3.26
C ALA A 238 19.78 -19.71 2.49
N GLY A 239 20.51 -20.45 1.66
CA GLY A 239 20.00 -21.62 0.94
C GLY A 239 19.80 -21.39 -0.56
N LEU A 240 20.35 -20.32 -1.13
CA LEU A 240 20.31 -20.11 -2.58
C LEU A 240 20.94 -21.30 -3.31
N PRO A 241 20.22 -22.01 -4.20
CA PRO A 241 20.76 -23.20 -4.87
C PRO A 241 21.97 -22.93 -5.76
N GLU A 242 22.77 -23.97 -5.99
CA GLU A 242 23.93 -23.88 -6.87
C GLU A 242 23.53 -23.51 -8.29
N GLY A 243 24.29 -22.60 -8.89
CA GLY A 243 24.07 -22.14 -10.24
C GLY A 243 22.96 -21.10 -10.44
N VAL A 244 22.16 -20.77 -9.41
CA VAL A 244 21.12 -19.73 -9.56
C VAL A 244 21.73 -18.34 -9.75
N ILE A 245 22.76 -18.00 -8.98
CA ILE A 245 23.58 -16.79 -9.17
C ILE A 245 25.03 -17.23 -9.36
N GLN A 246 25.62 -16.83 -10.47
CA GLN A 246 27.04 -16.99 -10.78
C GLN A 246 27.79 -15.72 -10.42
N PHE A 247 28.85 -15.82 -9.62
CA PHE A 247 29.65 -14.68 -9.19
C PHE A 247 30.89 -14.57 -10.06
N VAL A 248 30.90 -13.63 -11.01
CA VAL A 248 31.94 -13.53 -12.06
C VAL A 248 32.62 -12.16 -12.06
N PRO A 249 33.40 -11.80 -11.02
CA PRO A 249 34.32 -10.68 -11.11
C PRO A 249 35.30 -10.90 -12.29
N GLY A 250 35.63 -9.85 -13.01
CA GLY A 250 36.39 -9.96 -14.26
C GLY A 250 36.42 -8.65 -15.03
N ASP A 251 37.21 -8.62 -16.12
CA ASP A 251 37.25 -7.47 -17.01
C ASP A 251 35.85 -7.14 -17.54
N ALA A 252 35.44 -5.88 -17.37
CA ALA A 252 34.08 -5.48 -17.69
C ALA A 252 33.76 -5.65 -19.19
N VAL A 253 34.73 -5.44 -20.07
CA VAL A 253 34.54 -5.52 -21.52
C VAL A 253 34.46 -6.98 -21.95
N GLU A 254 35.35 -7.83 -21.48
CA GLU A 254 35.37 -9.27 -21.81
C GLU A 254 34.11 -9.97 -21.29
N VAL A 255 33.75 -9.78 -20.02
CA VAL A 255 32.56 -10.43 -19.41
C VAL A 255 31.28 -9.98 -20.11
N THR A 256 31.15 -8.68 -20.38
CA THR A 256 29.96 -8.14 -21.08
C THR A 256 29.86 -8.67 -22.50
N ARG A 257 30.98 -8.72 -23.24
CA ARG A 257 31.00 -9.25 -24.61
C ARG A 257 30.51 -10.69 -24.64
N ALA A 258 31.02 -11.53 -23.75
CA ALA A 258 30.62 -12.93 -23.63
C ALA A 258 29.11 -13.06 -23.32
N ALA A 259 28.61 -12.30 -22.35
CA ALA A 259 27.19 -12.32 -21.97
C ALA A 259 26.26 -11.86 -23.11
N LEU A 260 26.57 -10.75 -23.78
CA LEU A 260 25.75 -10.19 -24.86
C LEU A 260 25.88 -10.95 -26.20
N ALA A 261 26.90 -11.79 -26.35
CA ALA A 261 27.03 -12.69 -27.50
C ALA A 261 26.07 -13.89 -27.42
N HIS A 262 25.57 -14.23 -26.22
CA HIS A 262 24.84 -15.46 -25.99
C HIS A 262 23.37 -15.39 -26.42
N LYS A 263 22.88 -16.42 -27.13
CA LYS A 263 21.49 -16.50 -27.63
C LYS A 263 20.43 -16.46 -26.52
N GLN A 264 20.75 -16.98 -25.34
CA GLN A 264 19.85 -17.03 -24.17
C GLN A 264 19.95 -15.80 -23.26
N PHE A 265 20.60 -14.73 -23.70
CA PHE A 265 20.60 -13.47 -22.96
C PHE A 265 19.18 -12.89 -22.91
N ALA A 266 18.61 -12.74 -21.71
CA ALA A 266 17.20 -12.42 -21.50
C ALA A 266 16.96 -11.03 -20.92
N ALA A 267 17.88 -10.53 -20.10
CA ALA A 267 17.80 -9.17 -19.57
C ALA A 267 19.16 -8.65 -19.09
N LEU A 268 19.35 -7.34 -19.22
CA LEU A 268 20.39 -6.59 -18.52
C LEU A 268 19.75 -5.90 -17.31
N HIS A 269 20.30 -6.14 -16.11
CA HIS A 269 19.97 -5.39 -14.91
C HIS A 269 21.22 -4.61 -14.46
N TYR A 270 21.22 -3.31 -14.75
CA TYR A 270 22.42 -2.49 -14.71
C TYR A 270 22.31 -1.33 -13.72
N THR A 271 23.40 -1.05 -13.02
CA THR A 271 23.61 0.28 -12.46
C THR A 271 25.05 0.73 -12.67
N GLY A 272 25.23 1.95 -13.18
CA GLY A 272 26.55 2.49 -13.51
C GLY A 272 26.48 3.75 -14.37
N SER A 273 27.54 4.07 -15.10
CA SER A 273 27.60 5.30 -15.88
C SER A 273 26.62 5.30 -17.06
N THR A 274 26.04 6.47 -17.34
CA THR A 274 25.13 6.69 -18.47
C THR A 274 25.77 6.38 -19.83
N ALA A 275 27.05 6.73 -20.01
CA ALA A 275 27.77 6.46 -21.26
C ALA A 275 27.88 4.96 -21.57
N VAL A 276 28.22 4.15 -20.56
CA VAL A 276 28.26 2.69 -20.71
C VAL A 276 26.86 2.14 -20.94
N PHE A 277 25.86 2.56 -20.18
CA PHE A 277 24.49 2.06 -20.36
C PHE A 277 23.96 2.33 -21.77
N ARG A 278 24.15 3.54 -22.31
CA ARG A 278 23.77 3.89 -23.71
C ARG A 278 24.45 2.98 -24.73
N LYS A 279 25.75 2.71 -24.55
CA LYS A 279 26.49 1.79 -25.41
C LYS A 279 25.90 0.38 -25.36
N LEU A 280 25.68 -0.16 -24.15
CA LEU A 280 25.09 -1.50 -23.97
C LEU A 280 23.69 -1.58 -24.57
N TYR A 281 22.85 -0.56 -24.35
CA TYR A 281 21.50 -0.48 -24.91
C TYR A 281 21.55 -0.57 -26.45
N GLY A 282 22.47 0.18 -27.09
CA GLY A 282 22.68 0.13 -28.53
C GLY A 282 23.18 -1.23 -29.03
N GLU A 283 24.15 -1.84 -28.33
CA GLU A 283 24.68 -3.17 -28.67
C GLU A 283 23.61 -4.27 -28.56
N ILE A 284 22.75 -4.19 -27.54
CA ILE A 284 21.60 -5.08 -27.38
C ILE A 284 20.60 -4.86 -28.52
N GLY A 285 20.28 -3.61 -28.86
CA GLY A 285 19.41 -3.28 -30.00
C GLY A 285 19.94 -3.83 -31.32
N ALA A 286 21.25 -3.72 -31.58
CA ALA A 286 21.89 -4.30 -32.75
C ALA A 286 21.81 -5.84 -32.74
N GLY A 287 21.97 -6.48 -31.57
CA GLY A 287 21.78 -7.92 -31.41
C GLY A 287 20.34 -8.39 -31.70
N VAL A 288 19.35 -7.60 -31.27
CA VAL A 288 17.93 -7.84 -31.59
C VAL A 288 17.68 -7.72 -33.08
N ALA A 289 18.15 -6.63 -33.71
CA ALA A 289 18.00 -6.41 -35.14
C ALA A 289 18.67 -7.52 -35.98
N GLY A 290 19.78 -8.07 -35.50
CA GLY A 290 20.48 -9.20 -36.11
C GLY A 290 19.90 -10.58 -35.81
N GLY A 291 18.81 -10.70 -35.04
CA GLY A 291 18.19 -11.98 -34.68
C GLY A 291 19.03 -12.87 -33.76
N ARG A 292 19.95 -12.29 -32.98
CA ARG A 292 20.89 -13.05 -32.13
C ARG A 292 20.20 -13.76 -30.96
N TYR A 293 19.20 -13.11 -30.36
CA TYR A 293 18.59 -13.55 -29.10
C TYR A 293 17.33 -14.38 -29.33
N ALA A 294 17.06 -15.33 -28.42
CA ALA A 294 15.87 -16.18 -28.48
C ALA A 294 14.56 -15.40 -28.28
N GLY A 295 14.61 -14.32 -27.50
CA GLY A 295 13.53 -13.35 -27.31
C GLY A 295 14.09 -11.94 -27.26
N TYR A 296 13.24 -10.94 -27.01
CA TYR A 296 13.66 -9.55 -26.86
C TYR A 296 14.24 -9.33 -25.46
N PRO A 297 15.55 -9.07 -25.31
CA PRO A 297 16.12 -8.87 -23.98
C PRO A 297 15.57 -7.61 -23.33
N ARG A 298 15.24 -7.68 -22.04
CA ARG A 298 14.78 -6.53 -21.27
C ARG A 298 15.98 -5.74 -20.77
N VAL A 299 15.99 -4.44 -21.04
CA VAL A 299 17.04 -3.54 -20.56
C VAL A 299 16.49 -2.73 -19.40
N VAL A 300 17.04 -2.95 -18.21
CA VAL A 300 16.65 -2.31 -16.95
C VAL A 300 17.91 -1.64 -16.41
N GLY A 301 17.89 -0.32 -16.26
CA GLY A 301 19.07 0.41 -15.86
C GLY A 301 18.80 1.69 -15.11
N GLU A 302 19.49 1.83 -13.98
CA GLU A 302 19.65 3.10 -13.27
C GLU A 302 21.05 3.64 -13.54
N THR A 303 21.20 4.93 -13.77
CA THR A 303 22.48 5.54 -14.12
C THR A 303 22.75 6.81 -13.31
N GLY A 304 23.49 7.75 -13.88
CA GLY A 304 23.92 8.96 -13.20
C GLY A 304 22.82 10.01 -13.01
N GLY A 305 23.17 11.04 -12.24
CA GLY A 305 22.33 12.20 -11.99
C GLY A 305 23.16 13.48 -11.79
N LYS A 306 22.59 14.61 -12.21
CA LYS A 306 23.07 15.94 -11.83
C LYS A 306 21.99 16.64 -10.99
N ASN A 307 21.89 16.19 -9.75
CA ASN A 307 20.76 16.49 -8.87
C ASN A 307 20.81 17.91 -8.33
N PHE A 308 19.64 18.52 -8.17
CA PHE A 308 19.50 19.92 -7.80
C PHE A 308 18.86 20.12 -6.43
N HIS A 309 19.27 21.18 -5.74
CA HIS A 309 18.46 21.84 -4.72
C HIS A 309 18.07 23.24 -5.26
N LEU A 310 16.79 23.59 -5.16
CA LEU A 310 16.25 24.90 -5.49
C LEU A 310 15.71 25.54 -4.21
N VAL A 311 16.24 26.70 -3.86
CA VAL A 311 15.82 27.46 -2.68
C VAL A 311 14.89 28.57 -3.13
N HIS A 312 13.71 28.66 -2.53
CA HIS A 312 12.82 29.80 -2.63
C HIS A 312 13.11 30.80 -1.50
N ARG A 313 12.80 32.08 -1.69
CA ARG A 313 13.02 33.15 -0.68
C ARG A 313 12.31 32.91 0.66
N SER A 314 11.26 32.08 0.69
CA SER A 314 10.54 31.71 1.92
C SER A 314 11.11 30.47 2.64
N ALA A 315 12.23 29.92 2.17
CA ALA A 315 12.82 28.73 2.77
C ALA A 315 13.34 28.97 4.20
N ASP A 316 13.29 27.92 5.02
CA ASP A 316 14.15 27.80 6.19
C ASP A 316 15.61 27.61 5.73
N LEU A 317 16.42 28.66 5.90
CA LEU A 317 17.80 28.70 5.42
C LEU A 317 18.74 27.80 6.22
N ASP A 318 18.45 27.54 7.50
CA ASP A 318 19.25 26.62 8.33
C ASP A 318 19.06 25.19 7.84
N ASN A 319 17.79 24.78 7.67
CA ASN A 319 17.47 23.48 7.09
C ASN A 319 18.04 23.34 5.66
N ALA A 320 17.86 24.35 4.80
CA ALA A 320 18.37 24.33 3.43
C ALA A 320 19.90 24.18 3.37
N ALA A 321 20.64 24.89 4.23
CA ALA A 321 22.11 24.78 4.29
C ALA A 321 22.55 23.38 4.75
N VAL A 322 22.05 22.91 5.89
CA VAL A 322 22.44 21.60 6.47
C VAL A 322 22.08 20.46 5.52
N GLN A 323 20.88 20.46 4.95
CA GLN A 323 20.44 19.43 4.01
C GLN A 323 21.24 19.46 2.70
N THR A 324 21.62 20.65 2.21
CA THR A 324 22.47 20.78 1.02
C THR A 324 23.87 20.24 1.28
N VAL A 325 24.48 20.57 2.41
CA VAL A 325 25.81 20.06 2.79
C VAL A 325 25.79 18.53 2.94
N ARG A 326 24.77 17.97 3.60
CA ARG A 326 24.60 16.51 3.66
C ARG A 326 24.36 15.90 2.29
N GLY A 327 23.47 16.47 1.49
CA GLY A 327 23.14 16.00 0.16
C GLY A 327 24.33 15.99 -0.80
N ALA A 328 25.21 16.99 -0.70
CA ALA A 328 26.39 17.13 -1.55
C ALA A 328 27.59 16.29 -1.08
N PHE A 329 27.79 16.12 0.22
CA PHE A 329 29.07 15.63 0.76
C PHE A 329 29.00 14.33 1.55
N GLU A 330 27.81 13.83 1.92
CA GLU A 330 27.70 12.46 2.45
C GLU A 330 28.24 11.45 1.44
N PHE A 331 29.10 10.53 1.91
CA PHE A 331 29.82 9.60 1.05
C PHE A 331 30.58 10.30 -0.09
N GLN A 332 31.19 11.45 0.21
CA GLN A 332 32.01 12.24 -0.71
C GLN A 332 31.25 12.62 -2.00
N GLY A 333 29.92 12.74 -1.96
CA GLY A 333 29.12 13.00 -3.16
C GLY A 333 29.07 11.83 -4.17
N GLN A 334 29.51 10.63 -3.78
CA GLN A 334 29.54 9.43 -4.62
C GLN A 334 28.20 8.68 -4.58
N LYS A 335 27.09 9.41 -4.65
CA LYS A 335 25.74 8.88 -4.77
C LYS A 335 25.18 9.36 -6.10
N CYS A 336 24.47 8.51 -6.83
CA CYS A 336 23.74 8.92 -8.03
C CYS A 336 22.77 10.07 -7.73
N SER A 337 22.24 10.15 -6.50
CA SER A 337 21.33 11.19 -5.99
C SER A 337 22.02 12.39 -5.32
N ALA A 338 23.36 12.44 -5.25
CA ALA A 338 24.07 13.52 -4.56
C ALA A 338 23.74 14.90 -5.14
N THR A 339 23.43 15.85 -4.28
CA THR A 339 23.19 17.25 -4.67
C THR A 339 24.47 17.83 -5.24
N SER A 340 24.43 18.28 -6.49
CA SER A 340 25.64 18.79 -7.16
C SER A 340 25.44 20.14 -7.85
N ARG A 341 24.21 20.66 -7.83
CA ARG A 341 23.85 22.02 -8.25
C ARG A 341 22.83 22.64 -7.29
N LEU A 342 23.12 23.82 -6.78
CA LEU A 342 22.22 24.61 -5.93
C LEU A 342 21.78 25.87 -6.68
N TYR A 343 20.50 26.18 -6.62
CA TYR A 343 19.92 27.41 -7.14
C TYR A 343 19.37 28.23 -5.98
N ALA A 344 19.87 29.44 -5.77
CA ALA A 344 19.51 30.27 -4.63
C ALA A 344 19.05 31.68 -5.06
N PRO A 345 18.04 32.28 -4.39
CA PRO A 345 17.59 33.63 -4.68
C PRO A 345 18.59 34.66 -4.16
N ARG A 346 18.83 35.73 -4.93
CA ARG A 346 19.70 36.84 -4.53
C ARG A 346 19.32 37.46 -3.19
N SER A 347 18.02 37.58 -2.91
CA SER A 347 17.48 38.19 -1.67
C SER A 347 17.97 37.53 -0.38
N VAL A 348 18.20 36.21 -0.41
CA VAL A 348 18.62 35.42 0.78
C VAL A 348 20.03 34.82 0.64
N TRP A 349 20.66 34.95 -0.53
CA TRP A 349 21.97 34.37 -0.81
C TRP A 349 23.07 34.76 0.19
N PRO A 350 23.21 36.03 0.64
CA PRO A 350 24.26 36.37 1.60
C PRO A 350 24.22 35.53 2.89
N GLN A 351 23.02 35.29 3.43
CA GLN A 351 22.82 34.49 4.65
C GLN A 351 23.04 32.99 4.37
N LEU A 352 22.52 32.49 3.26
CA LEU A 352 22.68 31.08 2.88
C LEU A 352 24.15 30.74 2.57
N LYS A 353 24.87 31.62 1.86
CA LYS A 353 26.30 31.48 1.54
C LYS A 353 27.14 31.33 2.79
N GLU A 354 26.92 32.19 3.79
CA GLU A 354 27.63 32.12 5.08
C GLU A 354 27.42 30.77 5.77
N LYS A 355 26.16 30.31 5.87
CA LYS A 355 25.80 29.03 6.50
C LYS A 355 26.42 27.84 5.76
N LEU A 356 26.34 27.80 4.43
CA LEU A 356 26.94 26.74 3.62
C LEU A 356 28.45 26.66 3.83
N ILE A 357 29.15 27.81 3.84
CA ILE A 357 30.59 27.86 4.08
C ILE A 357 30.93 27.36 5.48
N ALA A 358 30.19 27.81 6.51
CA ALA A 358 30.41 27.43 7.90
C ALA A 358 30.24 25.92 8.11
N GLU A 359 29.10 25.37 7.69
CA GLU A 359 28.79 23.94 7.79
C GLU A 359 29.82 23.09 7.01
N THR A 360 30.21 23.52 5.81
CA THR A 360 31.19 22.79 4.99
C THR A 360 32.59 22.80 5.63
N ARG A 361 33.02 23.92 6.22
CA ARG A 361 34.33 24.01 6.91
C ARG A 361 34.39 23.19 8.20
N ALA A 362 33.24 22.94 8.83
CA ALA A 362 33.16 22.12 10.03
C ALA A 362 33.33 20.62 9.74
N LEU A 363 33.18 20.18 8.47
CA LEU A 363 33.32 18.78 8.09
C LEU A 363 34.77 18.30 8.22
N LYS A 364 34.94 17.18 8.94
CA LYS A 364 36.23 16.49 9.06
C LYS A 364 36.41 15.50 7.91
N VAL A 365 37.60 15.54 7.30
CA VAL A 365 38.02 14.67 6.20
C VAL A 365 39.12 13.73 6.72
N GLY A 366 38.99 12.43 6.48
CA GLY A 366 40.01 11.46 6.87
C GLY A 366 39.54 10.00 6.74
N PRO A 367 40.28 9.04 7.32
CA PRO A 367 39.95 7.62 7.23
C PRO A 367 38.52 7.34 7.75
N PRO A 368 37.73 6.49 7.07
CA PRO A 368 36.34 6.19 7.45
C PRO A 368 36.23 5.39 8.76
N THR A 369 37.33 4.78 9.20
CA THR A 369 37.42 4.06 10.48
C THR A 369 37.65 4.99 11.67
N ASP A 370 37.89 6.29 11.44
CA ASP A 370 37.82 7.28 12.50
C ASP A 370 36.40 7.88 12.53
N PRO A 371 35.62 7.64 13.58
CA PRO A 371 34.24 8.08 13.70
C PRO A 371 34.07 9.60 13.78
N ALA A 372 35.14 10.38 13.93
CA ALA A 372 35.08 11.84 13.84
C ALA A 372 34.95 12.34 12.40
N ASN A 373 35.29 11.52 11.40
CA ASN A 373 35.30 11.93 9.99
C ASN A 373 33.94 11.79 9.34
N PHE A 374 33.46 12.90 8.77
CA PHE A 374 32.24 12.91 7.96
C PHE A 374 32.55 12.48 6.52
N VAL A 375 33.69 12.93 5.99
CA VAL A 375 34.14 12.72 4.61
C VAL A 375 35.31 11.75 4.59
N GLY A 376 35.13 10.62 3.92
CA GLY A 376 36.17 9.65 3.59
C GLY A 376 36.91 9.94 2.28
N PRO A 377 37.65 8.97 1.74
CA PRO A 377 38.26 9.04 0.41
C PRO A 377 37.22 8.82 -0.72
N VAL A 378 37.50 9.32 -1.92
CA VAL A 378 36.83 8.88 -3.15
C VAL A 378 37.34 7.51 -3.58
N ILE A 379 36.59 6.79 -4.41
CA ILE A 379 36.72 5.33 -4.55
C ILE A 379 38.07 4.85 -5.10
N HIS A 380 38.67 5.54 -6.06
CA HIS A 380 39.89 5.09 -6.74
C HIS A 380 40.62 6.24 -7.47
N ALA A 381 41.85 5.99 -7.91
CA ALA A 381 42.72 6.95 -8.59
C ALA A 381 42.05 7.70 -9.77
N ALA A 382 41.30 7.00 -10.64
CA ALA A 382 40.65 7.66 -11.78
C ALA A 382 39.54 8.65 -11.36
N SER A 383 38.90 8.44 -10.20
CA SER A 383 37.88 9.34 -9.65
C SER A 383 38.59 10.55 -9.03
N PHE A 384 39.64 10.30 -8.26
CA PHE A 384 40.51 11.34 -7.71
C PHE A 384 41.05 12.27 -8.79
N GLU A 385 41.69 11.72 -9.83
CA GLU A 385 42.29 12.53 -10.89
C GLU A 385 41.23 13.34 -11.66
N LYS A 386 40.05 12.78 -11.90
CA LYS A 386 38.93 13.50 -12.50
C LYS A 386 38.54 14.71 -11.65
N LEU A 387 38.34 14.52 -10.35
CA LEU A 387 37.92 15.56 -9.42
C LEU A 387 39.01 16.61 -9.20
N ARG A 388 40.26 16.18 -9.12
CA ARG A 388 41.45 17.04 -9.03
C ARG A 388 41.50 18.01 -10.21
N ARG A 389 41.34 17.51 -11.44
CA ARG A 389 41.30 18.34 -12.65
C ARG A 389 40.15 19.34 -12.62
N VAL A 390 38.94 18.90 -12.26
CA VAL A 390 37.78 19.78 -12.16
C VAL A 390 38.03 20.92 -11.16
N ILE A 391 38.66 20.63 -10.02
CA ILE A 391 39.02 21.65 -9.02
C ILE A 391 40.08 22.61 -9.59
N ASP A 392 41.15 22.10 -10.20
CA ASP A 392 42.24 22.92 -10.75
C ASP A 392 41.78 23.82 -11.90
N GLU A 393 40.93 23.30 -12.78
CA GLU A 393 40.37 24.01 -13.93
C GLU A 393 39.36 25.06 -13.46
N SER A 394 38.40 24.69 -12.61
CA SER A 394 37.40 25.63 -12.09
C SER A 394 38.04 26.74 -11.26
N SER A 395 39.09 26.45 -10.48
CA SER A 395 39.76 27.49 -9.67
C SER A 395 40.51 28.54 -10.50
N LYS A 396 40.73 28.28 -11.80
CA LYS A 396 41.37 29.21 -12.75
C LYS A 396 40.36 29.87 -13.69
N ASP A 397 39.11 29.44 -13.67
CA ASP A 397 38.07 29.93 -14.56
C ASP A 397 37.45 31.22 -13.99
N PRO A 398 37.50 32.36 -14.71
CA PRO A 398 36.94 33.62 -14.23
C PRO A 398 35.40 33.63 -14.14
N GLU A 399 34.70 32.64 -14.72
CA GLU A 399 33.23 32.52 -14.63
C GLU A 399 32.75 31.84 -13.34
N VAL A 400 33.67 31.31 -12.52
CA VAL A 400 33.35 30.67 -11.24
C VAL A 400 34.18 31.21 -10.08
N GLU A 401 33.57 31.31 -8.90
CA GLU A 401 34.20 31.74 -7.65
C GLU A 401 34.31 30.55 -6.70
N LEU A 402 35.51 30.24 -6.22
CA LEU A 402 35.70 29.25 -5.15
C LEU A 402 35.27 29.83 -3.81
N LEU A 403 34.19 29.29 -3.22
CA LEU A 403 33.68 29.77 -1.93
C LEU A 403 34.39 29.13 -0.73
N THR A 404 34.63 27.83 -0.81
CA THR A 404 35.34 27.04 0.21
C THR A 404 35.79 25.70 -0.37
N GLY A 405 36.80 25.08 0.24
CA GLY A 405 37.35 23.80 -0.22
C GLY A 405 38.54 23.97 -1.17
N GLY A 406 38.53 23.22 -2.28
CA GLY A 406 39.57 23.27 -3.31
C GLY A 406 40.86 22.53 -2.96
N LYS A 407 40.82 21.62 -1.98
CA LYS A 407 41.97 20.83 -1.53
C LYS A 407 41.79 19.35 -1.85
N TYR A 408 42.89 18.68 -2.14
CA TYR A 408 42.94 17.24 -2.40
C TYR A 408 44.32 16.70 -2.00
N ASP A 409 44.38 15.42 -1.66
CA ASP A 409 45.61 14.71 -1.30
C ASP A 409 45.45 13.22 -1.63
N ASP A 410 46.34 12.68 -2.47
CA ASP A 410 46.46 11.26 -2.79
C ASP A 410 47.74 10.61 -2.26
N SER A 411 48.45 11.26 -1.32
CA SER A 411 49.70 10.69 -0.76
C SER A 411 49.49 9.37 -0.02
N LYS A 412 48.31 9.16 0.59
CA LYS A 412 47.96 7.94 1.33
C LYS A 412 46.64 7.29 0.88
N GLY A 413 45.60 8.09 0.75
CA GLY A 413 44.28 7.68 0.28
C GLY A 413 43.74 8.74 -0.66
N PHE A 414 42.67 8.47 -1.39
CA PHE A 414 42.17 9.39 -2.41
C PHE A 414 41.27 10.49 -1.80
N TYR A 415 41.83 11.46 -1.08
CA TYR A 415 41.03 12.47 -0.36
C TYR A 415 40.76 13.70 -1.21
N VAL A 416 39.48 14.04 -1.40
CA VAL A 416 39.02 15.28 -2.04
C VAL A 416 38.16 16.02 -1.02
N HIS A 417 38.53 17.26 -0.70
CA HIS A 417 37.78 18.06 0.27
C HIS A 417 36.46 18.58 -0.33
N PRO A 418 35.39 18.66 0.47
CA PRO A 418 34.15 19.34 0.09
C PRO A 418 34.42 20.72 -0.49
N THR A 419 33.98 20.93 -1.72
CA THR A 419 34.28 22.13 -2.51
C THR A 419 32.99 22.74 -3.04
N ILE A 420 32.85 24.06 -2.87
CA ILE A 420 31.70 24.83 -3.35
C ILE A 420 32.18 25.91 -4.31
N PHE A 421 31.66 25.90 -5.53
CA PHE A 421 31.86 26.94 -6.54
C PHE A 421 30.57 27.73 -6.77
N GLU A 422 30.65 29.05 -6.90
CA GLU A 422 29.56 29.92 -7.33
C GLU A 422 29.76 30.32 -8.78
N THR A 423 28.70 30.34 -9.59
CA THR A 423 28.74 30.85 -10.96
C THR A 423 27.51 31.69 -11.29
N ARG A 424 27.73 32.75 -12.06
CA ARG A 424 26.65 33.57 -12.63
C ARG A 424 26.17 33.05 -13.98
N ASN A 425 26.91 32.11 -14.59
CA ASN A 425 26.55 31.51 -15.86
C ASN A 425 25.72 30.23 -15.62
N PRO A 426 24.38 30.24 -15.84
CA PRO A 426 23.54 29.06 -15.61
C PRO A 426 23.85 27.90 -16.57
N ALA A 427 24.58 28.15 -17.66
CA ALA A 427 25.00 27.13 -18.62
C ALA A 427 26.40 26.55 -18.33
N HIS A 428 27.07 27.01 -17.27
CA HIS A 428 28.44 26.59 -16.97
C HIS A 428 28.54 25.07 -16.71
N PRO A 429 29.60 24.38 -17.19
CA PRO A 429 29.76 22.93 -17.03
C PRO A 429 29.67 22.41 -15.60
N ILE A 430 30.04 23.23 -14.61
CA ILE A 430 29.92 22.91 -13.17
C ILE A 430 28.49 22.51 -12.78
N LEU A 431 27.47 23.04 -13.48
CA LEU A 431 26.05 22.81 -13.22
C LEU A 431 25.46 21.68 -14.06
N ASN A 432 26.08 21.22 -15.14
CA ASN A 432 25.49 20.21 -16.03
C ASN A 432 26.28 18.90 -16.13
N THR A 433 27.56 18.89 -15.73
CA THR A 433 28.44 17.71 -15.82
C THR A 433 28.46 16.91 -14.51
N GLU A 434 28.22 15.60 -14.59
CA GLU A 434 28.26 14.70 -13.41
C GLU A 434 29.71 14.35 -13.01
N PHE A 435 30.12 14.82 -11.83
CA PHE A 435 31.48 14.57 -11.32
C PHE A 435 31.56 13.39 -10.36
N PHE A 436 30.46 13.00 -9.71
CA PHE A 436 30.44 11.88 -8.75
C PHE A 436 31.49 12.04 -7.64
N GLY A 437 31.53 13.22 -7.03
CA GLY A 437 32.50 13.62 -6.01
C GLY A 437 32.01 14.84 -5.23
N PRO A 438 32.77 15.32 -4.23
CA PRO A 438 32.28 16.30 -3.26
C PRO A 438 32.44 17.73 -3.79
N ILE A 439 31.82 18.02 -4.94
CA ILE A 439 31.85 19.32 -5.63
C ILE A 439 30.41 19.80 -5.86
N LEU A 440 30.07 20.95 -5.28
CA LEU A 440 28.78 21.63 -5.42
C LEU A 440 28.95 22.90 -6.27
N GLY A 441 28.23 22.98 -7.39
CA GLY A 441 28.07 24.24 -8.13
C GLY A 441 26.86 25.02 -7.62
N VAL A 442 26.97 26.34 -7.50
CA VAL A 442 25.89 27.22 -7.06
C VAL A 442 25.59 28.28 -8.11
N HIS A 443 24.32 28.44 -8.44
CA HIS A 443 23.82 29.53 -9.26
C HIS A 443 22.90 30.43 -8.45
N VAL A 444 23.18 31.74 -8.47
CA VAL A 444 22.34 32.74 -7.78
C VAL A 444 21.45 33.41 -8.81
N TYR A 445 20.14 33.18 -8.71
CA TYR A 445 19.15 33.82 -9.58
C TYR A 445 18.63 35.11 -8.96
N ASP A 446 18.33 36.10 -9.80
CA ASP A 446 17.94 37.43 -9.33
C ASP A 446 16.42 37.53 -9.15
N ASP A 447 15.95 37.33 -7.92
CA ASP A 447 14.55 37.47 -7.52
C ASP A 447 14.15 38.91 -7.16
N MET A 448 15.12 39.84 -7.21
CA MET A 448 14.91 41.26 -6.93
C MET A 448 14.81 42.09 -8.21
N ALA A 449 15.28 41.55 -9.34
CA ALA A 449 15.20 42.20 -10.64
C ALA A 449 13.77 42.24 -11.20
N GLY A 450 13.36 43.40 -11.71
CA GLY A 450 12.07 43.55 -12.43
C GLY A 450 10.82 43.62 -11.54
N GLY A 451 10.94 43.55 -10.22
CA GLY A 451 9.83 43.73 -9.27
C GLY A 451 8.84 42.57 -9.18
N ASP A 452 9.14 41.42 -9.80
CA ASP A 452 8.28 40.23 -9.84
C ASP A 452 9.05 38.97 -9.41
N PRO A 453 9.15 38.71 -8.08
CA PRO A 453 9.88 37.56 -7.54
C PRO A 453 9.26 36.22 -7.92
N GLU A 454 7.95 36.18 -8.18
CA GLU A 454 7.25 34.95 -8.58
C GLU A 454 7.59 34.59 -10.03
N LYS A 455 7.65 35.59 -10.92
CA LYS A 455 8.17 35.39 -12.28
C LYS A 455 9.64 34.96 -12.26
N ALA A 456 10.48 35.55 -11.41
CA ALA A 456 11.88 35.13 -11.29
C ALA A 456 12.00 33.67 -10.82
N PHE A 457 11.17 33.25 -9.86
CA PHE A 457 11.09 31.86 -9.44
C PHE A 457 10.63 30.93 -10.57
N ALA A 458 9.62 31.35 -11.33
CA ALA A 458 9.15 30.61 -12.50
C ALA A 458 10.23 30.47 -13.59
N ASP A 459 11.01 31.51 -13.83
CA ASP A 459 12.08 31.51 -14.82
C ASP A 459 13.26 30.65 -14.37
N VAL A 460 13.64 30.66 -13.08
CA VAL A 460 14.70 29.74 -12.60
C VAL A 460 14.24 28.28 -12.63
N CYS A 461 12.96 27.95 -12.44
CA CYS A 461 12.48 26.59 -12.65
C CYS A 461 12.75 26.10 -14.08
N LYS A 462 12.53 26.94 -15.10
CA LYS A 462 12.87 26.60 -16.50
C LYS A 462 14.37 26.38 -16.68
N VAL A 463 15.20 27.19 -16.01
CA VAL A 463 16.66 27.01 -16.02
C VAL A 463 17.03 25.66 -15.38
N VAL A 464 16.50 25.35 -14.20
CA VAL A 464 16.76 24.09 -13.49
C VAL A 464 16.40 22.88 -14.35
N ASP A 465 15.24 22.92 -15.00
CA ASP A 465 14.74 21.88 -15.89
C ASP A 465 15.62 21.67 -17.13
N GLY A 466 16.05 22.77 -17.77
CA GLY A 466 16.83 22.76 -19.01
C GLY A 466 18.35 22.64 -18.85
N THR A 467 18.90 22.77 -17.63
CA THR A 467 20.37 22.77 -17.41
C THR A 467 21.00 21.41 -17.68
N SER A 468 20.31 20.31 -17.40
CA SER A 468 20.89 18.97 -17.41
C SER A 468 20.04 17.96 -18.17
N GLU A 469 20.69 17.03 -18.88
CA GLU A 469 20.03 15.88 -19.51
C GLU A 469 19.54 14.83 -18.50
N TYR A 470 19.93 14.94 -17.22
CA TYR A 470 19.53 14.01 -16.16
C TYR A 470 18.19 14.37 -15.54
N GLY A 471 17.49 13.35 -15.01
CA GLY A 471 16.17 13.46 -14.40
C GLY A 471 16.00 12.58 -13.17
N LEU A 472 17.04 12.48 -12.32
CA LEU A 472 17.07 11.54 -11.20
C LEU A 472 16.42 12.08 -9.93
N THR A 473 17.10 12.99 -9.21
CA THR A 473 16.56 13.58 -7.98
C THR A 473 16.67 15.10 -7.96
N GLY A 474 15.76 15.73 -7.22
CA GLY A 474 15.73 17.18 -7.03
C GLY A 474 14.95 17.57 -5.78
N ALA A 475 15.35 18.65 -5.12
CA ALA A 475 14.66 19.16 -3.94
C ALA A 475 14.31 20.64 -4.05
N VAL A 476 13.17 21.02 -3.50
CA VAL A 476 12.74 22.41 -3.33
C VAL A 476 12.64 22.74 -1.85
N PHE A 477 13.28 23.84 -1.45
CA PHE A 477 13.17 24.40 -0.11
C PHE A 477 12.29 25.64 -0.16
N ALA A 478 11.13 25.59 0.49
CA ALA A 478 10.13 26.66 0.52
C ALA A 478 9.12 26.44 1.66
N ALA A 479 8.75 27.52 2.37
CA ALA A 479 7.57 27.52 3.25
C ALA A 479 6.29 27.92 2.53
N ASP A 480 6.42 28.59 1.38
CA ASP A 480 5.28 29.04 0.57
C ASP A 480 4.70 27.87 -0.23
N ARG A 481 3.41 27.58 0.01
CA ARG A 481 2.71 26.46 -0.63
C ARG A 481 2.44 26.69 -2.11
N ALA A 482 2.25 27.93 -2.55
CA ALA A 482 2.09 28.25 -3.97
C ALA A 482 3.41 28.01 -4.72
N ALA A 483 4.54 28.43 -4.14
CA ALA A 483 5.86 28.16 -4.71
C ALA A 483 6.17 26.65 -4.77
N VAL A 484 5.85 25.90 -3.71
CA VAL A 484 5.98 24.43 -3.71
C VAL A 484 5.16 23.81 -4.85
N ARG A 485 3.86 24.15 -4.94
CA ARG A 485 2.97 23.58 -5.96
C ARG A 485 3.43 23.96 -7.37
N PHE A 486 3.87 25.20 -7.56
CA PHE A 486 4.41 25.64 -8.84
C PHE A 486 5.64 24.82 -9.23
N ALA A 487 6.60 24.64 -8.30
CA ALA A 487 7.82 23.90 -8.59
C ALA A 487 7.58 22.40 -8.81
N GLU A 488 6.65 21.77 -8.08
CA GLU A 488 6.21 20.39 -8.35
C GLU A 488 5.76 20.20 -9.80
N GLU A 489 5.02 21.18 -10.34
CA GLU A 489 4.54 21.14 -11.72
C GLU A 489 5.65 21.46 -12.72
N ALA A 490 6.36 22.57 -12.50
CA ALA A 490 7.37 23.07 -13.42
C ALA A 490 8.60 22.17 -13.52
N LEU A 491 8.88 21.35 -12.50
CA LEU A 491 10.04 20.45 -12.42
C LEU A 491 9.64 18.97 -12.46
N ARG A 492 8.41 18.66 -12.88
CA ARG A 492 7.84 17.30 -12.90
C ARG A 492 8.75 16.28 -13.58
N ASP A 493 9.37 16.65 -14.70
CA ASP A 493 10.24 15.77 -15.47
C ASP A 493 11.73 15.90 -15.13
N ALA A 494 12.10 16.89 -14.31
CA ALA A 494 13.48 17.17 -13.92
C ALA A 494 13.99 16.23 -12.82
N ALA A 495 13.09 15.52 -12.13
CA ALA A 495 13.43 14.60 -11.05
C ALA A 495 12.41 13.46 -10.92
N GLY A 496 12.84 12.22 -11.11
CA GLY A 496 12.03 11.04 -10.81
C GLY A 496 11.77 10.85 -9.30
N ASN A 497 12.65 11.36 -8.45
CA ASN A 497 12.44 11.49 -7.01
C ASN A 497 12.54 12.97 -6.61
N PHE A 498 11.39 13.58 -6.34
CA PHE A 498 11.25 14.99 -5.98
C PHE A 498 11.03 15.16 -4.48
N TYR A 499 11.78 16.07 -3.86
CA TYR A 499 11.79 16.26 -2.41
C TYR A 499 11.39 17.70 -2.05
N ILE A 500 10.70 17.86 -0.91
CA ILE A 500 10.31 19.18 -0.39
C ILE A 500 10.91 19.33 1.01
N ASN A 501 11.65 20.42 1.22
CA ASN A 501 12.28 20.77 2.50
C ASN A 501 13.19 19.68 3.11
N CYS A 502 13.75 18.81 2.27
CA CYS A 502 14.69 17.75 2.64
C CYS A 502 15.72 17.55 1.53
N LYS A 503 16.88 16.96 1.86
CA LYS A 503 17.93 16.66 0.87
C LYS A 503 17.45 15.69 -0.21
N SER A 504 18.03 15.78 -1.40
CA SER A 504 17.70 14.93 -2.56
C SER A 504 18.21 13.47 -2.47
N THR A 505 18.72 13.04 -1.32
CA THR A 505 19.36 11.73 -1.12
C THR A 505 18.68 10.93 -0.01
N GLY A 506 18.95 9.61 0.02
CA GLY A 506 18.52 8.73 1.11
C GLY A 506 17.07 8.28 0.96
N ALA A 507 16.69 7.90 -0.26
CA ALA A 507 15.47 7.14 -0.48
C ALA A 507 15.51 5.85 0.35
N VAL A 508 14.39 5.53 0.99
CA VAL A 508 14.21 4.33 1.80
C VAL A 508 13.26 3.40 1.05
N VAL A 509 13.66 2.13 0.90
CA VAL A 509 12.83 1.09 0.25
C VAL A 509 11.48 1.01 0.96
N GLY A 510 10.39 0.87 0.20
CA GLY A 510 9.04 0.88 0.78
C GLY A 510 8.47 2.27 1.09
N GLN A 511 9.28 3.34 1.00
CA GLN A 511 8.82 4.70 1.23
C GLN A 511 8.99 5.59 0.00
N GLN A 512 10.18 5.60 -0.62
CA GLN A 512 10.45 6.37 -1.85
C GLN A 512 11.08 5.46 -2.91
N PRO A 513 10.30 4.69 -3.68
CA PRO A 513 10.83 3.91 -4.80
C PRO A 513 11.76 4.76 -5.68
N PHE A 514 12.96 4.24 -5.94
CA PHE A 514 14.06 5.04 -6.46
C PHE A 514 14.23 4.82 -7.96
N GLY A 515 14.32 5.91 -8.72
CA GLY A 515 14.67 5.87 -10.14
C GLY A 515 14.34 7.17 -10.86
N GLY A 516 14.94 7.37 -12.03
CA GLY A 516 14.77 8.59 -12.82
C GLY A 516 14.70 8.34 -14.32
N ALA A 517 14.03 9.25 -15.03
CA ALA A 517 13.92 9.21 -16.48
C ALA A 517 15.06 10.01 -17.15
N ARG A 518 14.84 10.47 -18.40
CA ARG A 518 15.84 11.17 -19.22
C ARG A 518 17.14 10.35 -19.33
N ALA A 519 18.30 10.98 -19.18
CA ALA A 519 19.59 10.30 -19.19
C ALA A 519 19.87 9.48 -17.91
N SER A 520 18.98 9.50 -16.91
CA SER A 520 19.20 8.84 -15.62
C SER A 520 18.80 7.37 -15.59
N GLY A 521 18.05 6.86 -16.57
CA GLY A 521 17.76 5.43 -16.63
C GLY A 521 16.42 5.11 -17.27
N THR A 522 15.97 3.88 -17.04
CA THR A 522 14.69 3.35 -17.52
C THR A 522 13.54 3.60 -16.54
N ASN A 523 13.83 4.12 -15.34
CA ASN A 523 12.86 4.50 -14.31
C ASN A 523 11.89 3.36 -13.92
N ASP A 524 12.40 2.13 -13.82
CA ASP A 524 11.61 0.96 -13.40
C ASP A 524 11.32 0.96 -11.89
N LYS A 525 11.86 1.94 -11.15
CA LYS A 525 11.65 2.20 -9.72
C LYS A 525 12.08 1.03 -8.83
N ALA A 526 13.37 0.98 -8.52
CA ALA A 526 13.91 0.03 -7.55
C ALA A 526 13.19 0.18 -6.19
N GLY A 527 12.85 -0.96 -5.58
CA GLY A 527 12.04 -1.01 -4.36
C GLY A 527 10.53 -0.84 -4.63
N SER A 528 10.04 -1.35 -5.76
CA SER A 528 8.61 -1.41 -6.08
C SER A 528 8.24 -2.63 -6.92
N VAL A 529 6.94 -2.90 -7.04
CA VAL A 529 6.35 -3.92 -7.94
C VAL A 529 6.73 -3.70 -9.41
N ASN A 530 6.90 -2.45 -9.85
CA ASN A 530 7.22 -2.12 -11.24
C ASN A 530 8.53 -2.75 -11.70
N LEU A 531 9.57 -2.69 -10.86
CA LEU A 531 10.85 -3.34 -11.13
C LEU A 531 10.69 -4.85 -11.27
N LEU A 532 9.92 -5.48 -10.38
CA LEU A 532 9.71 -6.93 -10.40
C LEU A 532 8.97 -7.38 -11.66
N GLY A 533 8.01 -6.58 -12.14
CA GLY A 533 7.35 -6.79 -13.42
C GLY A 533 8.31 -6.92 -14.61
N ARG A 534 9.52 -6.31 -14.51
CA ARG A 534 10.56 -6.40 -15.54
C ARG A 534 11.23 -7.77 -15.63
N PHE A 535 11.06 -8.66 -14.66
CA PHE A 535 11.69 -9.99 -14.67
C PHE A 535 10.70 -11.15 -14.75
N VAL A 536 9.46 -10.89 -15.17
CA VAL A 536 8.42 -11.90 -15.44
C VAL A 536 7.75 -11.71 -16.81
N SER A 537 7.33 -12.83 -17.41
CA SER A 537 6.59 -12.92 -18.67
C SER A 537 5.23 -13.56 -18.43
N VAL A 538 4.18 -12.74 -18.45
CA VAL A 538 2.81 -13.17 -18.09
C VAL A 538 2.20 -14.04 -19.20
N ARG A 539 1.59 -15.15 -18.81
CA ARG A 539 0.76 -16.00 -19.68
C ARG A 539 -0.67 -16.00 -19.16
N SER A 540 -1.63 -15.61 -20.00
CA SER A 540 -3.05 -15.78 -19.72
C SER A 540 -3.49 -17.19 -20.10
N ILE A 541 -4.20 -17.84 -19.19
CA ILE A 541 -4.77 -19.18 -19.37
C ILE A 541 -6.29 -19.04 -19.27
N LYS A 542 -6.99 -19.44 -20.33
CA LYS A 542 -8.45 -19.53 -20.37
C LYS A 542 -8.85 -21.00 -20.43
N GLU A 543 -9.75 -21.39 -19.55
CA GLU A 543 -10.36 -22.72 -19.53
C GLU A 543 -11.87 -22.57 -19.75
N GLU A 544 -12.41 -23.30 -20.73
CA GLU A 544 -13.85 -23.39 -20.97
C GLU A 544 -14.37 -24.71 -20.38
N PHE A 545 -15.42 -24.64 -19.56
CA PHE A 545 -16.03 -25.82 -18.96
C PHE A 545 -17.07 -26.48 -19.89
N GLY A 546 -17.61 -25.73 -20.85
CA GLY A 546 -18.54 -26.23 -21.86
C GLY A 546 -17.80 -26.69 -23.13
N ALA A 547 -18.36 -27.69 -23.81
CA ALA A 547 -17.86 -28.11 -25.12
C ALA A 547 -18.42 -27.23 -26.23
N THR A 548 -17.59 -26.88 -27.21
CA THR A 548 -18.07 -26.34 -28.50
C THR A 548 -18.44 -27.52 -29.39
N GLU A 549 -19.75 -27.80 -29.51
CA GLU A 549 -20.24 -28.98 -30.25
C GLU A 549 -20.34 -28.75 -31.77
N ARG A 550 -20.42 -27.49 -32.20
CA ARG A 550 -20.60 -27.14 -33.61
C ARG A 550 -19.70 -25.97 -33.99
N VAL A 551 -19.16 -26.02 -35.20
CA VAL A 551 -18.36 -24.92 -35.79
C VAL A 551 -19.26 -23.75 -36.21
N ALA A 552 -20.48 -24.04 -36.67
CA ALA A 552 -21.40 -23.03 -37.18
C ALA A 552 -21.99 -22.20 -36.03
N TYR A 553 -21.98 -20.88 -36.19
CA TYR A 553 -22.72 -19.96 -35.33
C TYR A 553 -24.21 -20.00 -35.69
N VAL A 554 -25.08 -19.86 -34.68
CA VAL A 554 -26.54 -19.86 -34.87
C VAL A 554 -26.99 -18.77 -35.85
N SER A 555 -26.26 -17.66 -35.92
CA SER A 555 -26.50 -16.56 -36.87
C SER A 555 -26.28 -16.92 -38.34
N TYR A 556 -25.53 -17.99 -38.65
CA TYR A 556 -25.26 -18.44 -40.03
C TYR A 556 -26.25 -19.50 -40.51
N VAL A 557 -27.11 -20.00 -39.62
CA VAL A 557 -28.21 -20.85 -40.04
C VAL A 557 -29.25 -19.93 -40.70
N HIS A 558 -29.12 -19.72 -42.02
CA HIS A 558 -30.21 -19.17 -42.81
C HIS A 558 -31.44 -20.00 -42.51
N THR A 559 -32.46 -19.39 -41.91
CA THR A 559 -33.81 -19.93 -41.83
C THR A 559 -34.40 -19.98 -43.24
N SER A 560 -33.94 -20.96 -44.03
CA SER A 560 -34.58 -21.40 -45.25
C SER A 560 -34.59 -22.92 -45.22
N LEU A 561 -35.77 -23.44 -44.85
CA LEU A 561 -36.23 -24.83 -44.86
C LEU A 561 -35.99 -25.74 -43.64
N ALA A 562 -37.15 -26.18 -43.12
CA ALA A 562 -37.50 -27.41 -42.39
C ALA A 562 -37.76 -27.19 -40.88
N TRP A 563 -38.99 -27.19 -40.36
CA TRP A 563 -40.27 -27.74 -40.86
C TRP A 563 -40.23 -29.21 -41.30
N VAL A 564 -39.30 -30.02 -40.78
CA VAL A 564 -39.43 -31.48 -40.82
C VAL A 564 -38.73 -32.06 -39.58
N PHE A 565 -39.45 -32.93 -38.86
CA PHE A 565 -39.08 -33.81 -37.75
C PHE A 565 -39.54 -33.42 -36.33
N GLU A 566 -40.45 -34.27 -35.84
CA GLU A 566 -40.91 -34.49 -34.46
C GLU A 566 -42.10 -33.67 -33.92
N LYS A 567 -43.18 -33.63 -34.72
CA LYS A 567 -44.43 -34.25 -34.23
C LYS A 567 -44.31 -35.75 -34.47
N ASN A 568 -44.08 -36.55 -33.43
CA ASN A 568 -44.51 -37.96 -33.32
C ASN A 568 -44.14 -38.53 -31.94
N LEU A 569 -44.88 -38.09 -30.94
CA LEU A 569 -45.14 -38.85 -29.71
C LEU A 569 -46.49 -38.41 -29.14
N TYR A 570 -47.54 -38.62 -29.93
CA TYR A 570 -48.90 -38.80 -29.41
C TYR A 570 -49.53 -39.98 -30.14
N LEU A 571 -49.85 -40.99 -29.32
CA LEU A 571 -50.65 -42.14 -29.65
C LEU A 571 -52.08 -41.73 -30.02
N GLU A 572 -52.60 -42.48 -31.00
CA GLU A 572 -54.00 -42.90 -31.21
C GLU A 572 -55.07 -41.84 -31.45
N PHE A 573 -55.60 -41.79 -32.68
CA PHE A 573 -56.89 -42.39 -33.03
C PHE A 573 -57.08 -42.45 -34.56
N GLY A 574 -57.33 -43.64 -35.09
CA GLY A 574 -58.33 -43.86 -36.15
C GLY A 574 -57.97 -43.71 -37.63
N SER A 575 -57.90 -44.87 -38.28
CA SER A 575 -58.42 -45.24 -39.62
C SER A 575 -57.79 -44.69 -40.91
N ASP A 576 -57.19 -45.65 -41.64
CA ASP A 576 -57.43 -45.99 -43.05
C ASP A 576 -57.65 -44.86 -44.07
N ASN A 577 -56.75 -44.72 -45.04
CA ASN A 577 -56.90 -45.39 -46.33
C ASN A 577 -55.78 -45.05 -47.34
N GLU A 578 -55.61 -46.01 -48.25
CA GLU A 578 -54.66 -46.10 -49.36
C GLU A 578 -54.69 -44.92 -50.36
N GLY A 579 -53.58 -44.73 -51.11
CA GLY A 579 -53.67 -43.95 -52.36
C GLY A 579 -52.38 -43.49 -53.02
N ARG A 580 -51.71 -44.43 -53.72
CA ARG A 580 -50.80 -44.31 -54.88
C ARG A 580 -50.59 -42.94 -55.56
N GLY A 581 -49.36 -42.70 -56.03
CA GLY A 581 -49.16 -42.29 -57.44
C GLY A 581 -48.02 -41.30 -57.77
N HIS A 582 -47.05 -41.81 -58.56
CA HIS A 582 -46.19 -41.11 -59.54
C HIS A 582 -45.12 -40.12 -59.02
N GLY A 583 -43.89 -40.03 -59.55
CA GLY A 583 -43.27 -40.60 -60.75
C GLY A 583 -42.28 -39.56 -61.34
N GLY A 584 -41.08 -40.00 -61.73
CA GLY A 584 -40.15 -39.24 -62.60
C GLY A 584 -38.96 -38.59 -61.90
N ASN A 585 -37.78 -39.23 -61.90
CA ASN A 585 -36.69 -39.09 -62.88
C ASN A 585 -35.94 -37.74 -62.84
N LEU A 586 -34.68 -37.75 -62.38
CA LEU A 586 -33.51 -37.62 -63.28
C LEU A 586 -32.16 -37.74 -62.53
N ARG A 587 -31.41 -38.79 -62.92
CA ARG A 587 -29.95 -38.98 -63.09
C ARG A 587 -28.99 -38.24 -62.13
N ARG A 588 -28.33 -38.94 -61.20
CA ARG A 588 -27.09 -39.76 -61.35
C ARG A 588 -25.87 -39.01 -61.92
N GLU A 589 -25.00 -38.57 -61.02
CA GLU A 589 -23.55 -38.70 -61.18
C GLU A 589 -22.96 -39.42 -59.96
N HIS A 590 -22.06 -40.35 -60.25
CA HIS A 590 -21.38 -41.23 -59.31
C HIS A 590 -20.14 -40.55 -58.74
N VAL A 591 -20.05 -40.43 -57.42
CA VAL A 591 -18.76 -40.39 -56.72
C VAL A 591 -18.79 -41.47 -55.64
N ARG A 592 -18.02 -42.55 -55.86
CA ARG A 592 -17.69 -43.55 -54.85
C ARG A 592 -16.51 -43.03 -54.04
N CYS A 593 -16.64 -42.95 -52.72
CA CYS A 593 -15.57 -43.43 -51.84
C CYS A 593 -16.05 -43.78 -50.43
N ARG A 594 -15.90 -45.09 -50.14
CA ARG A 594 -15.57 -45.75 -48.87
C ARG A 594 -16.47 -45.52 -47.65
N LYS A 595 -17.36 -46.51 -47.46
CA LYS A 595 -17.79 -47.00 -46.14
C LYS A 595 -16.57 -47.54 -45.37
N ILE A 596 -16.42 -47.11 -44.11
CA ILE A 596 -15.94 -47.98 -43.04
C ILE A 596 -17.05 -48.00 -41.99
N SER A 597 -17.57 -49.20 -41.77
CA SER A 597 -18.53 -49.58 -40.75
C SER A 597 -17.73 -49.97 -39.50
N PHE A 598 -18.13 -49.51 -38.33
CA PHE A 598 -17.95 -50.30 -37.10
C PHE A 598 -19.23 -50.29 -36.28
N CYS A 599 -19.60 -51.50 -35.87
CA CYS A 599 -20.89 -51.92 -35.40
C CYS A 599 -21.27 -51.33 -34.04
N LYS A 600 -22.57 -50.99 -33.95
CA LYS A 600 -23.37 -51.09 -32.73
C LYS A 600 -23.29 -52.51 -32.16
N ASN A 601 -23.27 -52.62 -30.85
CA ASN A 601 -23.81 -53.80 -30.18
C ASN A 601 -25.01 -53.33 -29.37
N ASP A 602 -26.18 -53.66 -29.90
CA ASP A 602 -27.47 -53.59 -29.25
C ASP A 602 -27.55 -54.74 -28.25
N ASN A 603 -27.91 -54.46 -26.99
CA ASN A 603 -28.62 -55.38 -26.09
C ASN A 603 -28.89 -54.65 -24.77
N LEU A 604 -30.07 -54.05 -24.64
CA LEU A 604 -30.82 -53.99 -23.38
C LEU A 604 -32.27 -53.56 -23.66
N ASP A 605 -33.17 -54.41 -23.19
CA ASP A 605 -34.63 -54.41 -23.32
C ASP A 605 -35.28 -53.22 -22.56
N PRO A 606 -36.27 -52.50 -23.13
CA PRO A 606 -36.96 -51.38 -22.48
C PRO A 606 -37.69 -51.74 -21.18
N PHE A 607 -37.89 -53.02 -20.87
CA PHE A 607 -38.52 -53.45 -19.61
C PHE A 607 -37.55 -53.51 -18.41
N THR A 608 -36.24 -53.61 -18.64
CA THR A 608 -35.23 -53.68 -17.56
C THR A 608 -34.82 -52.28 -17.04
N ALA A 609 -34.90 -51.25 -17.88
CA ALA A 609 -34.52 -49.88 -17.52
C ALA A 609 -35.51 -49.20 -16.54
N LYS A 610 -36.78 -49.62 -16.52
CA LYS A 610 -37.80 -49.08 -15.59
C LYS A 610 -37.78 -49.72 -14.20
N PHE A 611 -37.23 -50.92 -14.03
CA PHE A 611 -37.04 -51.53 -12.71
C PHE A 611 -35.78 -51.03 -12.00
N ILE A 612 -34.73 -50.66 -12.75
CA ILE A 612 -33.46 -50.17 -12.19
C ILE A 612 -33.61 -48.75 -11.61
N LEU A 613 -34.49 -47.91 -12.19
CA LEU A 613 -34.75 -46.56 -11.68
C LEU A 613 -35.61 -46.54 -10.41
N ALA A 614 -36.45 -47.56 -10.20
CA ALA A 614 -37.26 -47.71 -8.98
C ALA A 614 -36.46 -48.35 -7.82
N ALA A 615 -35.47 -49.20 -8.11
CA ALA A 615 -34.58 -49.78 -7.08
C ALA A 615 -33.54 -48.79 -6.54
N TRP A 616 -33.10 -47.83 -7.36
CA TRP A 616 -32.13 -46.80 -6.93
C TRP A 616 -32.72 -45.78 -5.95
N LEU A 617 -34.01 -45.47 -6.06
CA LEU A 617 -34.68 -44.54 -5.14
C LEU A 617 -35.05 -45.18 -3.78
N ALA A 618 -34.98 -46.51 -3.65
CA ALA A 618 -35.21 -47.22 -2.39
C ALA A 618 -33.92 -47.54 -1.61
N SER A 619 -32.73 -47.41 -2.22
CA SER A 619 -31.45 -47.72 -1.56
C SER A 619 -30.81 -46.51 -0.86
N ALA A 620 -31.25 -45.29 -1.17
CA ALA A 620 -30.72 -44.06 -0.57
C ALA A 620 -31.32 -43.76 0.83
N SER A 621 -32.45 -44.36 1.19
CA SER A 621 -33.16 -44.06 2.45
C SER A 621 -32.86 -45.04 3.59
N LEU A 622 -32.03 -46.08 3.37
CA LEU A 622 -31.66 -47.06 4.40
C LEU A 622 -30.19 -46.96 4.89
N MET A 623 -29.33 -46.24 4.15
CA MET A 623 -27.93 -46.01 4.55
C MET A 623 -27.74 -44.86 5.56
N VAL A 624 -28.77 -44.04 5.78
CA VAL A 624 -28.72 -42.92 6.74
C VAL A 624 -29.15 -43.34 8.15
N LEU A 625 -29.77 -44.51 8.32
CA LEU A 625 -30.30 -44.98 9.61
C LEU A 625 -29.48 -46.06 10.34
N MET A 626 -28.37 -46.55 9.77
CA MET A 626 -27.52 -47.58 10.39
C MET A 626 -26.14 -47.09 10.88
N SER A 627 -25.81 -45.81 10.75
CA SER A 627 -24.53 -45.24 11.22
C SER A 627 -24.61 -44.58 12.62
N LEU A 628 -25.76 -44.66 13.30
CA LEU A 628 -26.00 -43.99 14.60
C LEU A 628 -25.85 -44.87 15.85
N THR A 629 -25.44 -46.12 15.73
CA THR A 629 -25.27 -47.01 16.90
C THR A 629 -24.14 -47.99 16.73
N TRP A 630 -22.89 -47.52 16.61
CA TRP A 630 -21.72 -48.30 17.01
C TRP A 630 -20.49 -47.38 17.04
N PHE A 631 -20.04 -47.08 18.25
CA PHE A 631 -18.69 -46.71 18.69
C PHE A 631 -18.76 -45.73 19.87
N SER A 632 -19.37 -46.22 20.95
CA SER A 632 -19.03 -45.80 22.30
C SER A 632 -18.05 -46.80 22.90
N SER A 633 -17.02 -46.28 23.59
CA SER A 633 -16.01 -46.99 24.41
C SER A 633 -14.90 -47.65 23.57
N SER A 634 -13.64 -47.24 23.60
CA SER A 634 -12.79 -46.96 24.76
C SER A 634 -11.49 -46.32 24.26
N TYR A 635 -10.94 -45.30 24.91
CA TYR A 635 -9.52 -45.22 25.26
C TYR A 635 -9.28 -43.97 26.12
N LEU A 636 -8.93 -44.24 27.38
CA LEU A 636 -8.41 -43.32 28.37
C LEU A 636 -6.88 -43.18 28.21
N PHE A 637 -6.37 -42.00 28.57
CA PHE A 637 -4.98 -41.62 28.91
C PHE A 637 -3.88 -41.55 27.81
N SER A 638 -3.64 -40.33 27.33
CA SER A 638 -2.35 -39.59 27.35
C SER A 638 -2.64 -38.18 26.77
N GLY A 639 -2.36 -37.05 27.42
CA GLY A 639 -1.04 -36.53 27.79
C GLY A 639 -0.74 -35.27 26.95
N PHE A 640 -1.28 -34.13 27.37
CA PHE A 640 -0.97 -32.72 27.02
C PHE A 640 -0.22 -32.38 25.72
N ARG A 641 -0.89 -31.60 24.84
CA ARG A 641 -0.43 -30.31 24.27
C ARG A 641 -1.58 -29.64 23.50
N THR A 642 -1.93 -28.41 23.89
CA THR A 642 -3.07 -27.64 23.36
C THR A 642 -2.72 -26.99 22.02
N HIS A 643 -3.48 -27.33 20.97
CA HIS A 643 -3.56 -26.57 19.72
C HIS A 643 -4.65 -25.49 19.83
N PRO A 644 -4.50 -24.29 19.21
CA PRO A 644 -5.55 -23.28 19.17
C PRO A 644 -6.71 -23.76 18.28
N LEU A 645 -7.95 -23.54 18.76
CA LEU A 645 -9.18 -23.91 18.05
C LEU A 645 -9.34 -23.06 16.77
N PRO A 646 -9.78 -23.65 15.63
CA PRO A 646 -10.05 -22.88 14.42
C PRO A 646 -11.31 -22.00 14.58
N ALA A 647 -11.28 -20.80 13.98
CA ALA A 647 -12.37 -19.80 13.99
C ALA A 647 -13.77 -20.34 13.60
N VAL A 648 -13.81 -21.47 12.88
CA VAL A 648 -15.03 -22.21 12.49
C VAL A 648 -15.89 -22.65 13.70
N SER A 649 -15.35 -22.71 14.93
CA SER A 649 -16.14 -23.03 16.13
C SER A 649 -16.81 -21.84 16.81
N LEU A 650 -16.22 -20.63 16.75
CA LEU A 650 -16.74 -19.45 17.46
C LEU A 650 -18.01 -18.91 16.79
N GLU A 651 -17.94 -18.71 15.47
CA GLU A 651 -19.05 -18.24 14.65
C GLU A 651 -20.26 -19.17 14.76
N ALA A 652 -20.06 -20.48 14.61
CA ALA A 652 -21.14 -21.46 14.68
C ALA A 652 -21.82 -21.48 16.06
N CYS A 653 -21.03 -21.32 17.14
CA CYS A 653 -21.56 -21.21 18.49
C CYS A 653 -22.42 -19.95 18.65
N ALA A 654 -21.88 -18.79 18.26
CA ALA A 654 -22.51 -17.49 18.42
C ALA A 654 -23.78 -17.39 17.55
N TRP A 655 -23.73 -17.85 16.30
CA TRP A 655 -24.88 -17.82 15.39
C TRP A 655 -26.08 -18.58 15.95
N ARG A 656 -25.89 -19.73 16.58
CA ARG A 656 -26.99 -20.50 17.18
C ARG A 656 -27.74 -19.72 18.27
N ILE A 657 -27.05 -18.82 18.96
CA ILE A 657 -27.62 -17.94 19.98
C ILE A 657 -28.25 -16.70 19.32
N LEU A 658 -27.60 -16.14 18.29
CA LEU A 658 -28.02 -14.91 17.63
C LEU A 658 -29.18 -15.08 16.65
N GLN A 659 -29.28 -16.22 15.97
CA GLN A 659 -30.24 -16.47 14.89
C GLN A 659 -31.70 -16.12 15.24
N PRO A 660 -32.23 -16.44 16.44
CA PRO A 660 -33.61 -16.08 16.81
C PRO A 660 -33.87 -14.57 16.85
N HIS A 661 -32.81 -13.75 16.94
CA HIS A 661 -32.89 -12.30 17.01
C HIS A 661 -32.83 -11.61 15.64
N VAL A 662 -32.64 -12.35 14.53
CA VAL A 662 -32.62 -11.76 13.18
C VAL A 662 -33.92 -11.02 12.85
N SER A 663 -35.06 -11.46 13.40
CA SER A 663 -36.35 -10.78 13.22
C SER A 663 -36.42 -9.38 13.84
N LEU A 664 -35.46 -9.00 14.70
CA LEU A 664 -35.33 -7.61 15.16
C LEU A 664 -35.04 -6.66 14.00
N LEU A 665 -34.44 -7.15 12.91
CA LEU A 665 -34.08 -6.37 11.73
C LEU A 665 -35.25 -6.22 10.73
N ASP A 666 -36.42 -6.83 11.00
CA ASP A 666 -37.62 -6.77 10.16
C ASP A 666 -38.35 -5.41 10.29
N VAL A 667 -37.63 -4.32 10.03
CA VAL A 667 -38.13 -2.94 10.03
C VAL A 667 -38.09 -2.39 8.60
N PRO A 668 -39.16 -1.75 8.11
CA PRO A 668 -39.18 -1.20 6.75
C PRO A 668 -38.19 -0.04 6.58
N PRO A 669 -37.59 0.14 5.38
CA PRO A 669 -36.79 1.31 5.07
C PRO A 669 -37.62 2.59 5.07
N ILE A 670 -36.95 3.75 5.08
CA ILE A 670 -37.59 5.05 4.94
C ILE A 670 -38.36 5.14 3.61
N GLY A 671 -39.66 5.37 3.70
CA GLY A 671 -40.55 5.41 2.54
C GLY A 671 -40.52 6.76 1.80
N ARG A 672 -41.02 6.77 0.56
CA ARG A 672 -41.10 7.98 -0.28
C ARG A 672 -41.77 9.17 0.40
N SER A 673 -42.88 8.96 1.12
CA SER A 673 -43.62 10.05 1.78
C SER A 673 -42.79 10.78 2.83
N GLU A 674 -41.91 10.06 3.52
CA GLU A 674 -41.02 10.62 4.54
C GLU A 674 -39.94 11.50 3.89
N PHE A 675 -39.31 11.05 2.81
CA PHE A 675 -38.39 11.89 2.03
C PHE A 675 -39.03 13.20 1.57
N LEU A 676 -40.26 13.15 1.06
CA LEU A 676 -40.97 14.36 0.65
C LEU A 676 -41.30 15.29 1.82
N SER A 677 -41.63 14.72 2.99
CA SER A 677 -41.83 15.49 4.23
C SER A 677 -40.53 16.19 4.67
N ARG A 678 -39.39 15.50 4.59
CA ARG A 678 -38.06 16.06 4.89
C ARG A 678 -37.69 17.18 3.93
N GLN A 679 -37.95 17.01 2.63
CA GLN A 679 -37.75 18.06 1.62
C GLN A 679 -38.61 19.31 1.90
N ALA A 680 -39.87 19.12 2.29
CA ALA A 680 -40.75 20.22 2.67
C ALA A 680 -40.29 20.94 3.95
N THR A 681 -39.78 20.18 4.92
CA THR A 681 -39.23 20.72 6.17
C THR A 681 -37.95 21.51 5.92
N LEU A 682 -37.04 20.98 5.10
CA LEU A 682 -35.85 21.70 4.64
C LEU A 682 -36.24 23.00 3.92
N ALA A 683 -37.23 22.95 3.02
CA ALA A 683 -37.72 24.13 2.32
C ALA A 683 -38.26 25.22 3.26
N ASN A 684 -38.95 24.84 4.34
CA ASN A 684 -39.36 25.77 5.40
C ASN A 684 -38.14 26.44 6.07
N ALA A 685 -37.16 25.64 6.49
CA ALA A 685 -35.95 26.15 7.14
C ALA A 685 -35.15 27.09 6.23
N LEU A 686 -35.05 26.78 4.93
CA LEU A 686 -34.41 27.65 3.95
C LEU A 686 -35.14 29.00 3.80
N ARG A 687 -36.48 29.00 3.81
CA ARG A 687 -37.27 30.25 3.77
C ARG A 687 -37.04 31.11 5.00
N GLU A 688 -37.00 30.50 6.18
CA GLU A 688 -36.74 31.20 7.45
C GLU A 688 -35.31 31.77 7.49
N ALA A 689 -34.34 31.04 6.94
CA ALA A 689 -32.95 31.49 6.82
C ALA A 689 -32.71 32.52 5.71
N GLY A 690 -33.72 32.80 4.86
CA GLY A 690 -33.60 33.72 3.72
C GLY A 690 -32.65 33.19 2.64
N VAL A 691 -32.62 31.87 2.43
CA VAL A 691 -31.75 31.18 1.45
C VAL A 691 -32.61 30.60 0.32
N ASP A 692 -32.10 30.63 -0.92
CA ASP A 692 -32.83 30.18 -2.10
C ASP A 692 -32.82 28.66 -2.30
N ALA A 693 -31.71 28.00 -1.97
CA ALA A 693 -31.60 26.54 -2.05
C ALA A 693 -30.55 25.95 -1.11
N PHE A 694 -30.73 24.68 -0.78
CA PHE A 694 -29.70 23.80 -0.23
C PHE A 694 -28.97 23.09 -1.38
N VAL A 695 -27.65 23.14 -1.37
CA VAL A 695 -26.78 22.52 -2.38
C VAL A 695 -25.83 21.54 -1.72
N ALA A 696 -25.77 20.32 -2.24
CA ALA A 696 -24.94 19.26 -1.69
C ALA A 696 -24.28 18.43 -2.80
N GLU A 697 -23.08 17.93 -2.53
CA GLU A 697 -22.54 16.77 -3.25
C GLU A 697 -23.16 15.48 -2.69
N PRO A 698 -23.07 14.33 -3.40
CA PRO A 698 -23.40 13.03 -2.82
C PRO A 698 -22.77 12.84 -1.43
N SER A 699 -23.64 12.80 -0.43
CA SER A 699 -23.31 12.86 1.00
C SER A 699 -24.44 12.23 1.81
N VAL A 700 -24.28 12.17 3.12
CA VAL A 700 -25.36 11.72 4.01
C VAL A 700 -26.58 12.65 3.98
N SER A 701 -26.39 13.94 3.72
CA SER A 701 -27.50 14.89 3.54
C SER A 701 -28.32 14.56 2.30
N THR A 702 -27.67 14.23 1.18
CA THR A 702 -28.40 13.82 -0.02
C THR A 702 -29.04 12.44 0.12
N ALA A 703 -28.43 11.54 0.90
CA ALA A 703 -29.05 10.28 1.28
C ALA A 703 -30.29 10.52 2.13
N TYR A 704 -30.25 11.46 3.09
CA TYR A 704 -31.34 11.81 4.00
C TYR A 704 -32.52 12.50 3.30
N TYR A 705 -32.26 13.44 2.40
CA TYR A 705 -33.30 14.24 1.76
C TYR A 705 -33.81 13.67 0.43
N ALA A 706 -32.98 12.92 -0.31
CA ALA A 706 -33.30 12.54 -1.69
C ALA A 706 -32.93 11.10 -2.07
N ASN A 707 -32.51 10.27 -1.12
CA ASN A 707 -32.06 8.90 -1.35
C ASN A 707 -30.86 8.78 -2.33
N VAL A 708 -30.01 9.81 -2.37
CA VAL A 708 -28.77 9.77 -3.17
C VAL A 708 -27.61 9.36 -2.26
N SER A 709 -27.16 8.12 -2.41
CA SER A 709 -26.14 7.51 -1.56
C SER A 709 -24.78 8.23 -1.61
N SER A 710 -24.13 8.34 -0.46
CA SER A 710 -22.73 8.75 -0.32
C SER A 710 -21.74 7.72 -0.90
N SER A 711 -22.17 6.47 -1.15
CA SER A 711 -21.37 5.47 -1.87
C SER A 711 -21.19 5.81 -3.36
N PHE A 712 -21.93 6.80 -3.87
CA PHE A 712 -21.66 7.37 -5.19
C PHE A 712 -20.35 8.16 -5.15
N GLY A 713 -19.29 7.56 -5.70
CA GLY A 713 -17.95 8.15 -5.69
C GLY A 713 -17.92 9.55 -6.30
N LEU A 714 -17.39 10.50 -5.53
CA LEU A 714 -17.11 11.85 -6.01
C LEU A 714 -16.02 11.81 -7.08
N SER A 715 -16.20 12.58 -8.15
CA SER A 715 -15.18 12.80 -9.19
C SER A 715 -14.62 14.23 -9.12
N GLU A 716 -13.62 14.55 -9.92
CA GLU A 716 -13.16 15.92 -10.14
C GLU A 716 -14.24 16.81 -10.79
N ARG A 717 -15.26 16.20 -11.41
CA ARG A 717 -16.38 16.87 -12.06
C ARG A 717 -17.55 17.05 -11.09
N PRO A 718 -18.09 18.27 -10.92
CA PRO A 718 -19.23 18.51 -10.04
C PRO A 718 -20.50 17.75 -10.45
N PHE A 719 -21.03 16.96 -9.51
CA PHE A 719 -22.40 16.47 -9.49
C PHE A 719 -23.06 17.01 -8.22
N LEU A 720 -24.05 17.91 -8.39
CA LEU A 720 -24.67 18.61 -7.26
C LEU A 720 -26.15 18.27 -7.19
N VAL A 721 -26.64 17.95 -6.00
CA VAL A 721 -28.06 17.86 -5.66
C VAL A 721 -28.50 19.23 -5.13
N ILE A 722 -29.63 19.73 -5.64
CA ILE A 722 -30.19 21.03 -5.25
C ILE A 722 -31.65 20.83 -4.82
N ILE A 723 -31.99 21.31 -3.63
CA ILE A 723 -33.38 21.39 -3.15
C ILE A 723 -33.66 22.87 -2.86
N ASP A 724 -34.59 23.45 -3.60
CA ASP A 724 -34.91 24.87 -3.44
C ASP A 724 -35.87 25.14 -2.27
N LYS A 725 -36.03 26.42 -1.92
CA LYS A 725 -36.93 26.88 -0.85
C LYS A 725 -38.41 26.63 -1.14
N GLU A 726 -38.79 26.12 -2.32
CA GLU A 726 -40.13 25.62 -2.62
C GLU A 726 -40.24 24.09 -2.51
N GLY A 727 -39.14 23.40 -2.18
CA GLY A 727 -39.07 21.95 -2.04
C GLY A 727 -38.91 21.22 -3.37
N ARG A 728 -38.54 21.90 -4.46
CA ARG A 728 -38.33 21.26 -5.77
C ARG A 728 -36.92 20.70 -5.86
N PHE A 729 -36.83 19.49 -6.39
CA PHE A 729 -35.57 18.75 -6.55
C PHE A 729 -34.95 18.99 -7.93
N SER A 730 -33.67 19.35 -7.94
CA SER A 730 -32.86 19.52 -9.14
C SER A 730 -31.49 18.87 -8.96
N TYR A 731 -30.79 18.57 -10.06
CA TYR A 731 -29.37 18.23 -9.99
C TYR A 731 -28.56 18.75 -11.17
N LEU A 732 -27.30 19.12 -10.90
CA LEU A 732 -26.30 19.54 -11.88
C LEU A 732 -25.40 18.36 -12.22
N VAL A 733 -25.21 18.06 -13.51
CA VAL A 733 -24.50 16.85 -13.95
C VAL A 733 -23.65 17.09 -15.22
N PRO A 734 -22.46 16.48 -15.35
CA PRO A 734 -21.74 16.50 -16.63
C PRO A 734 -22.58 15.80 -17.70
N ARG A 735 -22.75 16.42 -18.86
CA ARG A 735 -23.62 15.93 -19.94
C ARG A 735 -23.37 14.46 -20.32
N PHE A 736 -22.11 14.03 -20.33
CA PHE A 736 -21.75 12.66 -20.67
C PHE A 736 -22.06 11.63 -19.56
N GLU A 737 -22.25 12.09 -18.32
CA GLU A 737 -22.61 11.26 -17.15
C GLU A 737 -24.12 11.22 -16.90
N ALA A 738 -24.92 12.04 -17.60
CA ALA A 738 -26.36 12.20 -17.37
C ALA A 738 -27.11 10.86 -17.41
N GLY A 739 -26.76 9.95 -18.34
CA GLY A 739 -27.37 8.62 -18.44
C GLY A 739 -27.09 7.72 -17.23
N ARG A 740 -25.87 7.77 -16.68
CA ARG A 740 -25.50 7.00 -15.48
C ARG A 740 -26.20 7.54 -14.24
N ILE A 741 -26.21 8.85 -14.07
CA ILE A 741 -26.85 9.52 -12.93
C ILE A 741 -28.37 9.37 -12.98
N ALA A 742 -28.98 9.38 -14.16
CA ALA A 742 -30.42 9.14 -14.30
C ALA A 742 -30.88 7.78 -13.75
N GLY A 743 -29.97 6.79 -13.64
CA GLY A 743 -30.23 5.46 -13.09
C GLY A 743 -30.17 5.37 -11.56
N LEU A 744 -29.82 6.45 -10.85
CA LEU A 744 -29.84 6.45 -9.38
C LEU A 744 -31.29 6.50 -8.85
N GLU A 745 -31.53 5.80 -7.75
CA GLU A 745 -32.81 5.82 -7.03
C GLU A 745 -33.01 7.15 -6.27
N MET A 746 -33.40 8.20 -6.98
CA MET A 746 -33.66 9.52 -6.38
C MET A 746 -35.14 9.69 -6.00
N VAL A 747 -35.40 10.31 -4.85
CA VAL A 747 -36.75 10.70 -4.44
C VAL A 747 -37.00 12.18 -4.68
N TYR A 748 -38.08 12.49 -5.38
CA TYR A 748 -38.54 13.84 -5.69
C TYR A 748 -40.07 13.88 -5.77
N GLY A 749 -40.63 15.08 -5.59
CA GLY A 749 -42.07 15.32 -5.62
C GLY A 749 -42.72 15.08 -6.99
N ASP A 750 -44.05 15.13 -7.04
CA ASP A 750 -44.83 14.81 -8.25
C ASP A 750 -44.62 15.82 -9.39
N GLY A 751 -44.02 16.99 -9.10
CA GLY A 751 -43.55 17.95 -10.10
C GLY A 751 -42.33 17.51 -10.91
N GLY A 752 -41.77 16.32 -10.62
CA GLY A 752 -40.61 15.77 -11.30
C GLY A 752 -39.28 16.32 -10.78
N LYS A 753 -38.21 16.03 -11.54
CA LYS A 753 -36.85 16.53 -11.28
C LYS A 753 -36.40 17.45 -12.40
N ARG A 754 -35.68 18.51 -12.05
CA ARG A 754 -34.98 19.34 -13.05
C ARG A 754 -33.54 18.85 -13.21
N VAL A 755 -33.15 18.56 -14.44
CA VAL A 755 -31.78 18.17 -14.78
C VAL A 755 -31.07 19.36 -15.40
N VAL A 756 -29.93 19.76 -14.82
CA VAL A 756 -29.06 20.80 -15.36
C VAL A 756 -27.79 20.12 -15.87
N GLU A 757 -27.67 19.98 -17.19
CA GLU A 757 -26.50 19.37 -17.82
C GLU A 757 -25.47 20.44 -18.16
N TRP A 758 -24.20 20.21 -17.84
CA TRP A 758 -23.08 21.07 -18.27
C TRP A 758 -22.12 20.29 -19.17
N ARG A 759 -21.55 20.95 -20.18
CA ARG A 759 -20.56 20.35 -21.09
C ARG A 759 -19.15 20.56 -20.53
N GLU A 760 -18.22 19.66 -20.83
CA GLU A 760 -16.85 19.74 -20.30
C GLU A 760 -16.12 21.04 -20.63
N GLU A 761 -16.48 21.71 -21.73
CA GLU A 761 -15.93 23.01 -22.10
C GLU A 761 -16.56 24.22 -21.36
N GLU A 762 -17.61 24.00 -20.56
CA GLU A 762 -18.29 25.04 -19.78
C GLU A 762 -17.95 24.98 -18.29
N SER A 763 -18.06 26.12 -17.61
CA SER A 763 -18.04 26.14 -16.14
C SER A 763 -19.36 25.56 -15.59
N PRO A 764 -19.33 24.47 -14.79
CA PRO A 764 -20.55 23.90 -14.20
C PRO A 764 -21.33 24.92 -13.35
N TYR A 765 -20.61 25.83 -12.68
CA TYR A 765 -21.18 26.81 -11.78
C TYR A 765 -21.87 27.96 -12.53
N GLU A 766 -21.29 28.40 -13.66
CA GLU A 766 -21.91 29.41 -14.53
C GLU A 766 -23.14 28.85 -15.24
N VAL A 767 -23.08 27.58 -15.68
CA VAL A 767 -24.24 26.86 -16.22
C VAL A 767 -25.35 26.81 -15.16
N LEU A 768 -25.03 26.43 -13.92
CA LEU A 768 -26.00 26.40 -12.83
C LEU A 768 -26.65 27.78 -12.59
N ALA A 769 -25.84 28.83 -12.48
CA ALA A 769 -26.31 30.20 -12.27
C ALA A 769 -27.21 30.70 -13.42
N ARG A 770 -26.87 30.37 -14.67
CA ARG A 770 -27.63 30.72 -15.87
C ARG A 770 -28.95 29.98 -15.96
N GLU A 771 -28.91 28.66 -15.78
CA GLU A 771 -30.09 27.81 -15.98
C GLU A 771 -31.08 27.97 -14.83
N MET A 772 -30.63 28.13 -13.59
CA MET A 772 -31.53 28.29 -12.45
C MET A 772 -31.70 29.77 -12.05
N ALA A 773 -32.47 30.50 -12.85
CA ALA A 773 -32.83 31.89 -12.55
C ALA A 773 -33.44 32.05 -11.14
N GLY A 774 -32.82 32.89 -10.30
CA GLY A 774 -33.26 33.13 -8.92
C GLY A 774 -32.41 32.47 -7.82
N LEU A 775 -31.35 31.74 -8.18
CA LEU A 775 -30.38 31.16 -7.24
C LEU A 775 -29.34 32.22 -6.82
N GLY A 776 -29.73 33.16 -5.96
CA GLY A 776 -28.86 34.26 -5.52
C GLY A 776 -28.03 33.92 -4.27
N LYS A 777 -28.62 33.17 -3.35
CA LYS A 777 -28.01 32.77 -2.08
C LYS A 777 -28.28 31.30 -1.77
N VAL A 778 -27.24 30.50 -1.56
CA VAL A 778 -27.33 29.07 -1.26
C VAL A 778 -26.70 28.71 0.06
N MET A 779 -27.31 27.73 0.72
CA MET A 779 -26.73 27.04 1.86
C MET A 779 -26.02 25.80 1.35
N LEU A 780 -24.73 25.70 1.63
CA LEU A 780 -23.91 24.57 1.19
C LEU A 780 -23.81 23.52 2.30
N ASP A 781 -23.95 22.27 1.90
CA ASP A 781 -23.75 21.10 2.76
C ASP A 781 -22.36 21.09 3.42
N GLU A 782 -22.29 20.61 4.66
CA GLU A 782 -21.04 20.58 5.46
C GLU A 782 -19.97 19.63 4.89
N HIS A 783 -20.36 18.64 4.07
CA HIS A 783 -19.44 17.70 3.43
C HIS A 783 -19.01 18.15 2.02
N ALA A 784 -19.59 19.23 1.49
CA ALA A 784 -19.25 19.70 0.16
C ALA A 784 -17.79 20.20 0.12
N ARG A 785 -17.05 19.80 -0.92
CA ARG A 785 -15.65 20.20 -1.08
C ARG A 785 -15.53 21.71 -1.28
N PHE A 786 -14.46 22.30 -0.76
CA PHE A 786 -14.20 23.74 -0.87
C PHE A 786 -14.25 24.28 -2.31
N MET A 787 -13.84 23.46 -3.30
CA MET A 787 -13.93 23.83 -4.73
C MET A 787 -15.35 24.14 -5.19
N ILE A 788 -16.36 23.47 -4.63
CA ILE A 788 -17.77 23.73 -4.95
C ILE A 788 -18.18 25.10 -4.42
N ALA A 789 -17.85 25.39 -3.15
CA ALA A 789 -18.10 26.70 -2.54
C ALA A 789 -17.42 27.83 -3.35
N ALA A 790 -16.15 27.64 -3.72
CA ALA A 790 -15.39 28.60 -4.50
C ALA A 790 -15.98 28.81 -5.90
N GLY A 791 -16.36 27.72 -6.59
CA GLY A 791 -16.95 27.76 -7.92
C GLY A 791 -18.30 28.49 -7.95
N LEU A 792 -19.19 28.18 -7.00
CA LEU A 792 -20.49 28.86 -6.86
C LEU A 792 -20.32 30.36 -6.59
N ARG A 793 -19.40 30.74 -5.68
CA ARG A 793 -19.06 32.15 -5.43
C ARG A 793 -18.49 32.84 -6.67
N GLY A 794 -17.63 32.15 -7.43
CA GLY A 794 -17.08 32.65 -8.69
C GLY A 794 -18.15 32.92 -9.75
N ALA A 795 -19.24 32.15 -9.75
CA ALA A 795 -20.40 32.36 -10.62
C ALA A 795 -21.38 33.43 -10.11
N GLY A 796 -21.06 34.14 -9.03
CA GLY A 796 -21.88 35.22 -8.47
C GLY A 796 -22.98 34.75 -7.51
N ILE A 797 -22.94 33.51 -7.02
CA ILE A 797 -23.88 32.97 -6.04
C ILE A 797 -23.31 33.18 -4.63
N GLU A 798 -24.08 33.81 -3.72
CA GLU A 798 -23.70 33.90 -2.31
C GLU A 798 -23.78 32.52 -1.65
N VAL A 799 -22.68 32.05 -1.05
CA VAL A 799 -22.61 30.74 -0.38
C VAL A 799 -22.45 30.91 1.11
N VAL A 800 -23.45 30.46 1.87
CA VAL A 800 -23.44 30.40 3.34
C VAL A 800 -23.23 28.97 3.84
N PRO A 801 -22.57 28.77 5.00
CA PRO A 801 -22.45 27.44 5.61
C PRO A 801 -23.82 26.91 6.04
N MET A 802 -23.92 25.59 6.23
CA MET A 802 -25.09 24.97 6.85
C MET A 802 -25.38 25.61 8.21
N SER A 803 -26.63 26.01 8.45
CA SER A 803 -27.03 26.58 9.75
C SER A 803 -27.31 25.48 10.77
N ALA A 804 -27.26 25.83 12.05
CA ALA A 804 -27.56 24.89 13.14
C ALA A 804 -29.00 24.37 13.06
N GLU A 805 -29.95 25.16 12.55
CA GLU A 805 -31.34 24.77 12.34
C GLU A 805 -31.45 23.68 11.28
N VAL A 806 -30.75 23.83 10.14
CA VAL A 806 -30.75 22.84 9.06
C VAL A 806 -29.99 21.58 9.48
N GLN A 807 -28.85 21.72 10.15
CA GLN A 807 -28.10 20.59 10.71
C GLN A 807 -28.95 19.77 11.70
N ALA A 808 -29.75 20.45 12.52
CA ALA A 808 -30.63 19.81 13.50
C ALA A 808 -31.79 19.01 12.89
N LEU A 809 -32.14 19.25 11.62
CA LEU A 809 -33.18 18.47 10.95
C LEU A 809 -32.81 16.99 10.83
N ARG A 810 -31.50 16.68 10.75
CA ARG A 810 -30.99 15.31 10.72
C ARG A 810 -30.72 14.76 12.13
N SER A 811 -30.31 15.59 13.09
CA SER A 811 -30.00 15.12 14.45
C SER A 811 -31.24 14.60 15.18
N VAL A 812 -32.40 15.22 14.96
CA VAL A 812 -33.69 14.79 15.53
C VAL A 812 -34.32 13.70 14.67
N LYS A 813 -34.50 12.51 15.25
CA LYS A 813 -34.96 11.31 14.55
C LYS A 813 -36.47 11.24 14.47
N THR A 814 -37.00 10.92 13.29
CA THR A 814 -38.42 10.59 13.16
C THR A 814 -38.71 9.20 13.72
N ALA A 815 -39.98 8.88 13.98
CA ALA A 815 -40.37 7.59 14.54
C ALA A 815 -39.88 6.39 13.69
N ALA A 816 -39.81 6.55 12.36
CA ALA A 816 -39.28 5.53 11.46
C ALA A 816 -37.76 5.34 11.64
N GLU A 817 -37.01 6.43 11.79
CA GLU A 817 -35.56 6.38 12.05
C GLU A 817 -35.25 5.75 13.41
N VAL A 818 -36.01 6.13 14.45
CA VAL A 818 -35.90 5.54 15.78
C VAL A 818 -36.16 4.02 15.72
N ALA A 819 -37.15 3.57 14.94
CA ALA A 819 -37.42 2.14 14.79
C ALA A 819 -36.24 1.39 14.14
N ILE A 820 -35.61 1.96 13.10
CA ILE A 820 -34.45 1.37 12.43
C ILE A 820 -33.24 1.34 13.36
N LEU A 821 -32.90 2.47 13.99
CA LEU A 821 -31.80 2.58 14.95
C LEU A 821 -31.97 1.61 16.11
N ARG A 822 -33.18 1.46 16.63
CA ARG A 822 -33.47 0.54 17.73
C ARG A 822 -33.28 -0.91 17.30
N ALA A 823 -33.75 -1.27 16.12
CA ALA A 823 -33.56 -2.61 15.55
C ALA A 823 -32.09 -2.99 15.44
N ILE A 824 -31.27 -2.15 14.77
CA ILE A 824 -29.86 -2.46 14.54
C ILE A 824 -29.02 -2.43 15.82
N ASN A 825 -29.29 -1.51 16.75
CA ASN A 825 -28.57 -1.45 18.03
C ASN A 825 -28.95 -2.58 18.98
N THR A 826 -30.24 -2.95 19.05
CA THR A 826 -30.66 -4.12 19.83
C THR A 826 -30.05 -5.40 19.25
N PHE A 827 -30.07 -5.57 17.92
CA PHE A 827 -29.44 -6.72 17.27
C PHE A 827 -27.93 -6.77 17.52
N THR A 828 -27.25 -5.62 17.45
CA THR A 828 -25.81 -5.51 17.72
C THR A 828 -25.48 -5.93 19.15
N LEU A 829 -26.29 -5.53 20.14
CA LEU A 829 -26.11 -5.98 21.52
C LEU A 829 -26.31 -7.50 21.66
N GLU A 830 -27.34 -8.07 21.02
CA GLU A 830 -27.54 -9.53 21.03
C GLU A 830 -26.40 -10.28 20.34
N LEU A 831 -25.77 -9.68 19.32
CA LEU A 831 -24.56 -10.21 18.70
C LEU A 831 -23.40 -10.22 19.70
N VAL A 832 -23.16 -9.13 20.43
CA VAL A 832 -22.13 -9.07 21.48
C VAL A 832 -22.39 -10.12 22.57
N ARG A 833 -23.64 -10.28 23.01
CA ARG A 833 -24.03 -11.33 23.97
C ARG A 833 -23.77 -12.73 23.44
N SER A 834 -24.05 -12.97 22.17
CA SER A 834 -23.78 -14.26 21.53
C SER A 834 -22.28 -14.57 21.50
N LEU A 835 -21.43 -13.57 21.25
CA LEU A 835 -19.98 -13.69 21.28
C LEU A 835 -19.47 -13.92 22.72
N GLN A 836 -19.97 -13.18 23.71
CA GLN A 836 -19.58 -13.33 25.12
C GLN A 836 -19.71 -14.78 25.61
N ARG A 837 -20.83 -15.44 25.28
CA ARG A 837 -21.10 -16.84 25.66
C ARG A 837 -20.24 -17.86 24.93
N CYS A 838 -19.60 -17.49 23.83
CA CYS A 838 -18.86 -18.40 22.96
C CYS A 838 -17.34 -18.13 22.93
N ILE A 839 -16.88 -16.94 23.32
CA ILE A 839 -15.47 -16.61 23.49
C ILE A 839 -14.86 -17.50 24.59
N ARG A 840 -13.64 -17.98 24.36
CA ARG A 840 -12.88 -18.82 25.30
C ARG A 840 -11.44 -18.33 25.35
N LEU A 841 -10.73 -18.65 26.43
CA LEU A 841 -9.31 -18.35 26.56
C LEU A 841 -8.52 -18.92 25.36
N GLY A 842 -7.51 -18.17 24.92
CA GLY A 842 -6.69 -18.50 23.76
C GLY A 842 -7.29 -18.13 22.41
N VAL A 843 -8.52 -17.59 22.34
CA VAL A 843 -9.04 -16.97 21.11
C VAL A 843 -8.22 -15.73 20.76
N THR A 844 -8.06 -15.43 19.48
CA THR A 844 -7.39 -14.19 19.04
C THR A 844 -8.40 -13.06 18.83
N GLN A 845 -7.95 -11.80 18.92
CA GLN A 845 -8.78 -10.64 18.59
C GLN A 845 -9.39 -10.76 17.19
N GLU A 846 -8.57 -11.19 16.21
CA GLU A 846 -8.97 -11.33 14.82
C GLU A 846 -10.05 -12.39 14.63
N ALA A 847 -10.03 -13.46 15.42
CA ALA A 847 -11.07 -14.49 15.35
C ALA A 847 -12.42 -13.95 15.83
N VAL A 848 -12.44 -13.06 16.83
CA VAL A 848 -13.66 -12.39 17.29
C VAL A 848 -14.15 -11.36 16.25
N VAL A 849 -13.24 -10.58 15.66
CA VAL A 849 -13.55 -9.64 14.55
C VAL A 849 -14.15 -10.39 13.37
N ALA A 850 -13.51 -11.49 12.93
CA ALA A 850 -13.99 -12.30 11.82
C ALA A 850 -15.36 -12.94 12.11
N ALA A 851 -15.59 -13.40 13.34
CA ALA A 851 -16.89 -13.89 13.76
C ALA A 851 -17.95 -12.77 13.72
N GLY A 852 -17.65 -11.58 14.23
CA GLY A 852 -18.54 -10.41 14.16
C GLY A 852 -18.97 -10.10 12.73
N LEU A 853 -18.02 -9.99 11.80
CA LEU A 853 -18.29 -9.76 10.38
C LEU A 853 -19.22 -10.85 9.80
N SER A 854 -18.90 -12.12 10.05
CA SER A 854 -19.70 -13.23 9.52
C SER A 854 -21.12 -13.24 10.08
N LEU A 855 -21.29 -12.93 11.37
CA LEU A 855 -22.60 -12.87 12.02
C LEU A 855 -23.48 -11.75 11.45
N PHE A 856 -22.95 -10.54 11.26
CA PHE A 856 -23.67 -9.45 10.60
C PHE A 856 -24.01 -9.78 9.15
N ALA A 857 -23.04 -10.30 8.38
CA ALA A 857 -23.25 -10.69 6.99
C ALA A 857 -24.33 -11.77 6.87
N ARG A 858 -24.33 -12.77 7.76
CA ARG A 858 -25.32 -13.84 7.78
C ARG A 858 -26.72 -13.36 8.18
N ALA A 859 -26.80 -12.28 8.95
CA ALA A 859 -28.07 -11.61 9.28
C ALA A 859 -28.55 -10.63 8.20
N GLY A 860 -27.80 -10.45 7.11
CA GLY A 860 -28.19 -9.56 6.00
C GLY A 860 -27.83 -8.08 6.21
N VAL A 861 -27.04 -7.77 7.24
CA VAL A 861 -26.63 -6.41 7.63
C VAL A 861 -25.10 -6.33 7.76
N GLY A 862 -24.37 -7.00 6.88
CA GLY A 862 -22.90 -6.95 6.84
C GLY A 862 -22.34 -5.70 6.15
N GLU A 863 -23.17 -5.00 5.40
CA GLU A 863 -22.79 -3.75 4.74
C GLU A 863 -22.67 -2.62 5.78
N GLY A 864 -21.49 -2.02 5.86
CA GLY A 864 -21.16 -1.02 6.90
C GLY A 864 -20.57 -1.60 8.18
N PHE A 865 -20.24 -2.90 8.24
CA PHE A 865 -19.58 -3.52 9.39
C PHE A 865 -18.24 -2.87 9.73
N TRP A 866 -18.03 -2.63 11.02
CA TRP A 866 -16.75 -2.28 11.60
C TRP A 866 -16.65 -2.85 13.03
N SER A 867 -15.44 -3.08 13.53
CA SER A 867 -15.24 -3.45 14.93
C SER A 867 -13.82 -3.17 15.41
N ILE A 868 -13.71 -2.91 16.70
CA ILE A 868 -12.49 -2.87 17.51
C ILE A 868 -12.67 -3.92 18.62
N VAL A 869 -11.87 -4.99 18.56
CA VAL A 869 -11.82 -6.00 19.62
C VAL A 869 -10.46 -5.95 20.29
N LEU A 870 -10.41 -5.70 21.60
CA LEU A 870 -9.18 -5.48 22.36
C LEU A 870 -9.18 -6.33 23.63
N PHE A 871 -8.06 -7.00 23.92
CA PHE A 871 -7.91 -7.80 25.14
C PHE A 871 -6.91 -7.15 26.10
N GLY A 872 -7.26 -7.08 27.39
CA GLY A 872 -6.38 -6.58 28.45
C GLY A 872 -5.74 -5.23 28.13
N ASP A 873 -4.41 -5.17 28.12
CA ASP A 873 -3.63 -3.95 27.88
C ASP A 873 -3.86 -3.28 26.51
N GLN A 874 -4.32 -4.03 25.49
CA GLN A 874 -4.64 -3.45 24.20
C GLN A 874 -5.83 -2.51 24.28
N ALA A 875 -6.73 -2.72 25.24
CA ALA A 875 -7.91 -1.87 25.46
C ALA A 875 -7.55 -0.47 25.98
N ALA A 876 -6.29 -0.22 26.36
CA ALA A 876 -5.81 1.12 26.70
C ALA A 876 -5.78 2.09 25.50
N TYR A 877 -5.98 1.59 24.27
CA TYR A 877 -5.98 2.38 23.04
C TYR A 877 -7.39 2.38 22.42
N PRO A 878 -8.25 3.36 22.76
CA PRO A 878 -9.68 3.33 22.41
C PRO A 878 -9.98 3.31 20.90
N HIS A 879 -9.04 3.74 20.05
CA HIS A 879 -9.21 3.76 18.60
C HIS A 879 -8.46 2.64 17.87
N GLY A 880 -8.02 1.61 18.62
CA GLY A 880 -7.36 0.41 18.06
C GLY A 880 -5.98 0.14 18.66
N GLY A 881 -5.76 -1.12 19.01
CA GLY A 881 -4.49 -1.65 19.53
C GLY A 881 -3.69 -2.44 18.50
N LYS A 882 -2.64 -3.14 18.96
CA LYS A 882 -1.84 -4.02 18.09
C LYS A 882 -2.63 -5.29 17.77
N PHE A 883 -2.39 -5.84 16.58
CA PHE A 883 -2.92 -7.13 16.15
C PHE A 883 -2.15 -8.31 16.79
N GLY A 884 -2.80 -9.47 16.87
CA GLY A 884 -2.18 -10.74 17.20
C GLY A 884 -2.20 -11.13 18.69
N LYS A 885 -2.99 -10.44 19.54
CA LYS A 885 -3.13 -10.84 20.94
C LYS A 885 -4.14 -11.98 21.08
N THR A 886 -3.76 -12.98 21.88
CA THR A 886 -4.66 -14.02 22.38
C THR A 886 -5.24 -13.64 23.72
N LEU A 887 -6.48 -14.01 23.99
CA LEU A 887 -7.14 -13.74 25.26
C LEU A 887 -6.53 -14.60 26.38
N ASP A 888 -5.92 -13.95 27.36
CA ASP A 888 -5.34 -14.61 28.54
C ASP A 888 -6.31 -14.61 29.73
N ALA A 889 -6.03 -15.49 30.71
CA ALA A 889 -6.79 -15.50 31.96
C ALA A 889 -6.54 -14.21 32.75
N GLY A 890 -7.58 -13.66 33.37
CA GLY A 890 -7.45 -12.41 34.14
C GLY A 890 -7.61 -11.14 33.31
N GLU A 891 -8.02 -11.23 32.04
CA GLU A 891 -8.22 -10.08 31.14
C GLU A 891 -9.69 -9.87 30.80
N PHE A 892 -10.09 -8.60 30.63
CA PHE A 892 -11.34 -8.25 29.97
C PHE A 892 -11.22 -8.35 28.45
N VAL A 893 -12.37 -8.56 27.79
CA VAL A 893 -12.53 -8.39 26.36
C VAL A 893 -13.35 -7.13 26.12
N LEU A 894 -12.77 -6.14 25.45
CA LEU A 894 -13.51 -4.97 24.96
C LEU A 894 -13.93 -5.27 23.51
N ILE A 895 -15.23 -5.24 23.26
CA ILE A 895 -15.83 -5.33 21.92
C ILE A 895 -16.54 -4.02 21.66
N ASP A 896 -16.01 -3.25 20.74
CA ASP A 896 -16.63 -2.07 20.17
C ASP A 896 -16.99 -2.39 18.71
N ILE A 897 -18.26 -2.31 18.37
CA ILE A 897 -18.76 -2.95 17.15
C ILE A 897 -20.03 -2.28 16.64
N GLY A 898 -20.14 -2.20 15.32
CA GLY A 898 -21.27 -1.59 14.65
C GLY A 898 -21.48 -2.12 13.24
N SER A 899 -22.68 -1.87 12.72
CA SER A 899 -23.03 -2.06 11.31
C SER A 899 -24.16 -1.10 10.91
N THR A 900 -24.78 -1.30 9.74
CA THR A 900 -25.90 -0.47 9.30
C THR A 900 -27.15 -1.28 8.93
N LEU A 901 -28.32 -0.70 9.17
CA LEU A 901 -29.61 -1.17 8.64
C LEU A 901 -30.26 0.00 7.89
N HIS A 902 -30.55 -0.18 6.59
CA HIS A 902 -31.05 0.89 5.71
C HIS A 902 -30.20 2.17 5.74
N GLY A 903 -28.89 2.01 5.97
CA GLY A 903 -27.92 3.10 6.10
C GLY A 903 -27.78 3.70 7.51
N TYR A 904 -28.63 3.36 8.48
CA TYR A 904 -28.54 3.86 9.85
C TYR A 904 -27.63 2.98 10.71
N GLY A 905 -26.71 3.59 11.45
CA GLY A 905 -25.65 2.91 12.18
C GLY A 905 -26.06 2.31 13.53
N SER A 906 -25.35 1.27 13.94
CA SER A 906 -25.19 0.88 15.34
C SER A 906 -23.79 1.16 15.84
N ASP A 907 -23.71 1.55 17.11
CA ASP A 907 -22.46 1.83 17.80
C ASP A 907 -22.56 1.35 19.26
N VAL A 908 -21.97 0.19 19.54
CA VAL A 908 -22.11 -0.48 20.83
C VAL A 908 -20.76 -0.98 21.30
N THR A 909 -20.27 -0.40 22.38
CA THR A 909 -19.13 -0.92 23.15
C THR A 909 -19.56 -1.69 24.38
N ARG A 910 -18.96 -2.88 24.58
CA ARG A 910 -19.01 -3.65 25.82
C ARG A 910 -17.65 -4.12 26.25
N THR A 911 -17.33 -3.90 27.52
CA THR A 911 -16.24 -4.60 28.20
C THR A 911 -16.82 -5.80 28.94
N ILE A 912 -16.51 -6.99 28.46
CA ILE A 912 -17.13 -8.27 28.86
C ILE A 912 -16.13 -9.23 29.50
N LEU A 913 -16.68 -10.21 30.23
CA LEU A 913 -15.98 -11.41 30.65
C LEU A 913 -16.61 -12.63 29.99
N PRO A 914 -15.82 -13.50 29.35
CA PRO A 914 -16.32 -14.77 28.87
C PRO A 914 -16.84 -15.65 30.01
N ASP A 915 -17.76 -16.57 29.70
CA ASP A 915 -18.32 -17.50 30.69
C ASP A 915 -17.20 -18.26 31.45
N GLY A 916 -17.23 -18.15 32.78
CA GLY A 916 -16.26 -18.78 33.67
C GLY A 916 -14.91 -18.06 33.81
N ALA A 917 -14.69 -16.95 33.10
CA ALA A 917 -13.53 -16.10 33.30
C ALA A 917 -13.69 -15.19 34.53
N SER A 918 -12.58 -14.72 35.09
CA SER A 918 -12.56 -13.73 36.17
C SER A 918 -11.38 -12.78 35.99
N VAL A 919 -11.48 -11.60 36.59
CA VAL A 919 -10.42 -10.59 36.69
C VAL A 919 -10.17 -10.27 38.16
N SER A 920 -9.14 -9.48 38.47
CA SER A 920 -8.92 -8.99 39.83
C SER A 920 -10.08 -8.08 40.29
N GLU A 921 -10.33 -8.03 41.61
CA GLU A 921 -11.31 -7.09 42.18
C GLU A 921 -10.99 -5.63 41.85
N GLU A 922 -9.71 -5.30 41.64
CA GLU A 922 -9.30 -3.98 41.20
C GLU A 922 -9.84 -3.65 39.79
N LEU A 923 -9.64 -4.54 38.82
CA LEU A 923 -10.18 -4.37 37.47
C LEU A 923 -11.71 -4.40 37.47
N MET A 924 -12.32 -5.22 38.33
CA MET A 924 -13.77 -5.22 38.51
C MET A 924 -14.27 -3.89 39.08
N ASN A 925 -13.54 -3.27 40.02
CA ASN A 925 -13.88 -1.94 40.51
C ASN A 925 -13.79 -0.88 39.41
N ILE A 926 -12.78 -0.93 38.53
CA ILE A 926 -12.71 -0.03 37.36
C ILE A 926 -13.96 -0.17 36.48
N TRP A 927 -14.40 -1.40 36.21
CA TRP A 927 -15.63 -1.62 35.44
C TRP A 927 -16.86 -1.05 36.16
N ARG A 928 -16.98 -1.23 37.48
CA ARG A 928 -18.07 -0.64 38.28
C ARG A 928 -18.04 0.89 38.24
N THR A 929 -16.86 1.51 38.25
CA THR A 929 -16.67 2.95 38.13
C THR A 929 -17.12 3.46 36.76
N VAL A 930 -16.73 2.80 35.66
CA VAL A 930 -17.17 3.14 34.30
C VAL A 930 -18.68 2.97 34.15
N HIS A 931 -19.25 1.91 34.73
CA HIS A 931 -20.70 1.71 34.77
C HIS A 931 -21.43 2.82 35.55
N ALA A 932 -20.89 3.26 36.69
CA ALA A 932 -21.43 4.38 37.45
C ALA A 932 -21.33 5.72 36.68
N ALA A 933 -20.24 5.93 35.94
CA ALA A 933 -20.11 7.06 35.03
C ALA A 933 -21.17 7.04 33.91
N GLN A 934 -21.46 5.86 33.36
CA GLN A 934 -22.49 5.71 32.33
C GLN A 934 -23.88 6.02 32.91
N GLU A 935 -24.17 5.56 34.13
CA GLU A 935 -25.40 5.89 34.88
C GLU A 935 -25.57 7.39 35.09
N ALA A 936 -24.51 8.06 35.53
CA ALA A 936 -24.53 9.49 35.83
C ALA A 936 -24.78 10.32 34.56
N GLY A 937 -24.09 9.99 33.46
CA GLY A 937 -24.36 10.59 32.14
C GLY A 937 -25.80 10.31 31.68
N PHE A 938 -26.24 9.04 31.74
CA PHE A 938 -27.58 8.62 31.32
C PHE A 938 -28.69 9.39 32.06
N SER A 939 -28.54 9.59 33.37
CA SER A 939 -29.47 10.33 34.21
C SER A 939 -29.55 11.83 33.89
N HIS A 940 -28.64 12.35 33.05
CA HIS A 940 -28.63 13.74 32.59
C HIS A 940 -28.96 13.87 31.09
N MET A 941 -29.31 12.79 30.39
CA MET A 941 -29.71 12.84 28.98
C MET A 941 -31.16 13.30 28.81
N HIS A 942 -31.44 14.55 29.20
CA HIS A 942 -32.73 15.22 29.06
C HIS A 942 -32.64 16.39 28.09
N ALA A 943 -33.75 16.75 27.43
CA ALA A 943 -33.79 17.83 26.44
C ALA A 943 -33.51 19.26 27.00
N ASN A 944 -33.41 19.42 28.31
CA ASN A 944 -33.07 20.71 28.92
C ASN A 944 -31.59 20.83 29.28
N GLU A 945 -30.86 19.71 29.31
CA GLU A 945 -29.44 19.64 29.67
C GLU A 945 -28.57 19.94 28.44
N THR A 946 -27.41 20.54 28.67
CA THR A 946 -26.44 20.74 27.60
C THR A 946 -25.56 19.50 27.42
N CYS A 947 -25.00 19.33 26.23
CA CYS A 947 -24.04 18.27 25.94
C CYS A 947 -22.85 18.27 26.92
N ALA A 948 -22.43 19.45 27.37
CA ALA A 948 -21.40 19.64 28.38
C ALA A 948 -21.85 19.22 29.79
N ASP A 949 -23.12 19.44 30.15
CA ASP A 949 -23.66 19.02 31.44
C ASP A 949 -23.71 17.49 31.55
N VAL A 950 -24.08 16.81 30.45
CA VAL A 950 -24.06 15.33 30.38
C VAL A 950 -22.64 14.78 30.50
N ASP A 951 -21.67 15.35 29.76
CA ASP A 951 -20.24 14.99 29.85
C ASP A 951 -19.70 15.20 31.27
N ALA A 952 -20.00 16.35 31.88
CA ALA A 952 -19.59 16.65 33.25
C ALA A 952 -20.17 15.65 34.26
N ALA A 953 -21.46 15.32 34.16
CA ALA A 953 -22.10 14.35 35.04
C ALA A 953 -21.44 12.96 34.95
N SER A 954 -21.10 12.51 33.74
CA SER A 954 -20.43 11.23 33.53
C SER A 954 -19.00 11.18 34.09
N ARG A 955 -18.28 12.32 34.09
CA ARG A 955 -16.91 12.39 34.61
C ARG A 955 -16.83 12.26 36.13
N VAL A 956 -17.83 12.73 36.88
CA VAL A 956 -17.83 12.77 38.35
C VAL A 956 -17.49 11.42 39.00
N PRO A 957 -18.16 10.29 38.68
CA PRO A 957 -17.82 9.00 39.30
C PRO A 957 -16.38 8.53 39.04
N ILE A 958 -15.80 8.89 37.89
CA ILE A 958 -14.41 8.55 37.54
C ILE A 958 -13.43 9.45 38.29
N GLU A 959 -13.76 10.73 38.45
CA GLU A 959 -12.99 11.69 39.24
C GLU A 959 -12.98 11.34 40.73
N ASP A 960 -14.15 11.01 41.31
CA ASP A 960 -14.30 10.58 42.70
C ASP A 960 -13.52 9.29 43.00
N ALA A 961 -13.36 8.42 42.00
CA ALA A 961 -12.51 7.23 42.09
C ALA A 961 -11.00 7.53 41.93
N GLY A 962 -10.61 8.79 41.75
CA GLY A 962 -9.22 9.22 41.54
C GLY A 962 -8.67 8.92 40.14
N CYS A 963 -9.54 8.61 39.17
CA CYS A 963 -9.18 8.19 37.81
C CYS A 963 -9.46 9.26 36.74
N GLY A 964 -9.81 10.49 37.12
CA GLY A 964 -10.20 11.56 36.18
C GLY A 964 -9.20 11.80 35.04
N VAL A 965 -7.90 11.80 35.35
CA VAL A 965 -6.82 11.98 34.34
C VAL A 965 -6.71 10.83 33.32
N LEU A 966 -7.38 9.71 33.59
CA LEU A 966 -7.40 8.50 32.74
C LEU A 966 -8.64 8.44 31.84
N TYR A 967 -9.59 9.38 31.99
CA TYR A 967 -10.72 9.53 31.09
C TYR A 967 -10.45 10.61 30.03
N THR A 968 -9.75 10.19 28.98
CA THR A 968 -9.25 11.07 27.91
C THR A 968 -10.16 11.15 26.69
N HIS A 969 -11.23 10.37 26.63
CA HIS A 969 -12.19 10.33 25.53
C HIS A 969 -13.33 11.34 25.74
N ARG A 970 -14.01 11.74 24.66
CA ARG A 970 -15.30 12.46 24.76
C ARG A 970 -16.39 11.50 25.28
N LEU A 971 -17.50 12.03 25.79
CA LEU A 971 -18.59 11.19 26.28
C LEU A 971 -19.43 10.57 25.16
N GLY A 972 -19.50 11.18 23.99
CA GLY A 972 -20.27 10.60 22.89
C GLY A 972 -20.57 11.56 21.76
N HIS A 973 -21.43 11.12 20.86
CA HIS A 973 -21.84 11.80 19.63
C HIS A 973 -23.26 11.40 19.21
N GLY A 974 -23.86 12.14 18.29
CA GLY A 974 -25.10 11.76 17.64
C GLY A 974 -24.92 10.51 16.78
N LEU A 975 -25.98 9.72 16.65
CA LEU A 975 -25.99 8.48 15.86
C LEU A 975 -27.17 8.47 14.88
N GLY A 976 -26.89 8.21 13.61
CA GLY A 976 -27.88 8.25 12.54
C GLY A 976 -27.40 7.58 11.26
N LEU A 977 -27.57 8.28 10.13
CA LEU A 977 -27.01 7.86 8.84
C LEU A 977 -25.48 8.00 8.81
N GLU A 978 -24.93 8.90 9.63
CA GLU A 978 -23.53 8.87 10.00
C GLU A 978 -23.36 8.16 11.33
N MET A 979 -22.25 7.43 11.44
CA MET A 979 -21.87 6.80 12.71
C MET A 979 -21.61 7.88 13.77
N HIS A 980 -20.89 8.96 13.39
CA HIS A 980 -20.59 10.08 14.26
C HIS A 980 -21.17 11.38 13.66
N GLU A 981 -22.28 11.86 14.22
CA GLU A 981 -22.92 13.12 13.82
C GLU A 981 -23.22 14.01 15.03
N HIS A 982 -23.81 15.18 14.79
CA HIS A 982 -24.26 16.07 15.87
C HIS A 982 -25.43 15.46 16.65
N PRO A 983 -25.54 15.72 17.97
CA PRO A 983 -24.65 16.55 18.78
C PRO A 983 -23.46 15.78 19.38
N TYR A 984 -22.34 16.47 19.64
CA TYR A 984 -21.19 15.87 20.32
C TYR A 984 -21.22 16.13 21.84
N LEU A 985 -21.19 15.07 22.66
CA LEU A 985 -21.16 15.15 24.12
C LEU A 985 -19.72 15.35 24.61
N ASN A 986 -19.37 16.59 24.92
CA ASN A 986 -18.08 16.96 25.50
C ASN A 986 -18.21 18.27 26.27
N GLY A 987 -17.29 18.53 27.21
CA GLY A 987 -17.32 19.72 28.07
C GLY A 987 -17.23 21.09 27.36
N ALA A 988 -16.98 21.15 26.04
CA ALA A 988 -16.99 22.40 25.29
C ALA A 988 -18.34 22.67 24.60
N ASN A 989 -19.17 21.65 24.37
CA ASN A 989 -20.42 21.79 23.63
C ASN A 989 -21.58 22.21 24.55
N LYS A 990 -22.02 23.46 24.43
CA LYS A 990 -23.11 24.02 25.25
C LYS A 990 -24.49 23.90 24.59
N GLU A 991 -24.60 23.19 23.48
CA GLU A 991 -25.88 22.91 22.84
C GLU A 991 -26.75 22.05 23.75
N LYS A 992 -28.03 22.40 23.84
CA LYS A 992 -29.03 21.58 24.54
C LYS A 992 -29.39 20.37 23.69
N LEU A 993 -29.50 19.21 24.35
CA LEU A 993 -30.09 18.04 23.75
C LEU A 993 -31.53 18.34 23.33
N LYS A 994 -32.00 17.73 22.24
CA LYS A 994 -33.37 17.90 21.74
C LYS A 994 -34.16 16.61 21.84
N LEU A 995 -35.46 16.74 22.05
CA LEU A 995 -36.37 15.60 22.01
C LEU A 995 -36.27 14.91 20.65
N GLY A 996 -36.06 13.59 20.66
CA GLY A 996 -35.90 12.77 19.46
C GLY A 996 -34.46 12.62 18.97
N GLU A 997 -33.46 13.28 19.58
CA GLU A 997 -32.06 13.01 19.26
C GLU A 997 -31.63 11.64 19.82
N VAL A 998 -30.76 10.95 19.07
CA VAL A 998 -30.08 9.73 19.53
C VAL A 998 -28.60 10.04 19.63
N ALA A 999 -28.03 9.93 20.83
CA ALA A 999 -26.62 10.16 21.08
C ALA A 999 -26.00 9.02 21.91
N THR A 1000 -24.75 8.68 21.65
CA THR A 1000 -23.99 7.69 22.41
C THR A 1000 -23.58 8.22 23.78
N ASN A 1001 -23.53 7.34 24.77
CA ASN A 1001 -23.03 7.59 26.11
C ASN A 1001 -21.95 6.55 26.43
N GLU A 1002 -20.69 6.95 26.24
CA GLU A 1002 -19.53 6.07 26.10
C GLU A 1002 -18.34 6.38 27.07
N PRO A 1003 -18.55 6.39 28.40
CA PRO A 1003 -17.46 6.63 29.34
C PRO A 1003 -16.41 5.50 29.31
N GLY A 1004 -15.15 5.87 29.55
CA GLY A 1004 -14.06 4.91 29.59
C GLY A 1004 -12.85 5.34 30.41
N ILE A 1005 -12.15 4.35 30.94
CA ILE A 1005 -10.85 4.52 31.63
C ILE A 1005 -9.80 3.77 30.81
N TYR A 1006 -8.71 4.46 30.47
CA TYR A 1006 -7.64 3.91 29.64
C TYR A 1006 -6.28 4.08 30.33
N VAL A 1007 -5.59 2.96 30.56
CA VAL A 1007 -4.29 2.94 31.25
C VAL A 1007 -3.30 2.18 30.40
N THR A 1008 -2.38 2.89 29.77
CA THR A 1008 -1.29 2.27 29.01
C THR A 1008 -0.37 1.46 29.92
N THR A 1009 0.33 0.47 29.36
CA THR A 1009 1.31 -0.33 30.12
C THR A 1009 2.41 0.55 30.71
N GLU A 1010 2.78 1.64 30.04
CA GLU A 1010 3.73 2.65 30.52
C GLU A 1010 3.19 3.37 31.78
N GLN A 1011 1.93 3.81 31.76
CA GLN A 1011 1.28 4.45 32.92
C GLN A 1011 1.11 3.46 34.09
N ALA A 1012 0.72 2.22 33.80
CA ALA A 1012 0.58 1.16 34.80
C ALA A 1012 1.91 0.89 35.53
N LYS A 1013 3.03 0.86 34.80
CA LYS A 1013 4.37 0.65 35.38
C LYS A 1013 4.81 1.74 36.34
N GLN A 1014 4.38 2.99 36.12
CA GLN A 1014 4.70 4.12 37.01
C GLN A 1014 4.08 3.97 38.41
N VAL A 1015 3.02 3.17 38.53
CA VAL A 1015 2.32 2.90 39.80
C VAL A 1015 2.52 1.45 40.29
N GLY A 1016 3.55 0.76 39.80
CA GLY A 1016 3.93 -0.58 40.28
C GLY A 1016 3.10 -1.73 39.70
N LYS A 1017 2.34 -1.52 38.62
CA LYS A 1017 1.60 -2.57 37.91
C LYS A 1017 2.37 -3.05 36.68
N ALA A 1018 2.23 -4.34 36.35
CA ALA A 1018 2.99 -4.96 35.26
C ALA A 1018 2.43 -4.64 33.85
N VAL A 1019 1.11 -4.51 33.73
CA VAL A 1019 0.39 -4.36 32.45
C VAL A 1019 -0.71 -3.31 32.55
N GLY A 1020 -0.96 -2.62 31.43
CA GLY A 1020 -2.07 -1.69 31.27
C GLY A 1020 -3.42 -2.39 31.13
N PHE A 1021 -4.48 -1.60 31.02
CA PHE A 1021 -5.85 -2.07 30.78
C PHE A 1021 -6.72 -0.94 30.22
N GLY A 1022 -7.87 -1.28 29.66
CA GLY A 1022 -8.90 -0.32 29.34
C GLY A 1022 -10.29 -0.90 29.54
N VAL A 1023 -11.23 -0.05 29.95
CA VAL A 1023 -12.65 -0.39 30.12
C VAL A 1023 -13.48 0.74 29.54
N ARG A 1024 -14.40 0.39 28.63
CA ARG A 1024 -15.42 1.29 28.08
C ARG A 1024 -16.77 0.56 28.03
N LEU A 1025 -17.84 1.31 28.26
CA LEU A 1025 -19.22 0.91 28.02
C LEU A 1025 -19.87 1.98 27.18
N GLU A 1026 -20.73 1.59 26.25
CA GLU A 1026 -21.38 2.52 25.34
C GLU A 1026 -22.78 2.06 24.95
N ASP A 1027 -23.74 2.95 25.07
CA ASP A 1027 -25.09 2.74 24.60
C ASP A 1027 -25.58 3.98 23.86
N PRO A 1028 -26.22 3.84 22.69
CA PRO A 1028 -26.98 4.91 22.08
C PRO A 1028 -28.26 5.15 22.87
N ILE A 1029 -28.51 6.41 23.22
CA ILE A 1029 -29.62 6.84 24.06
C ILE A 1029 -30.49 7.81 23.26
N LEU A 1030 -31.79 7.51 23.19
CA LEU A 1030 -32.82 8.41 22.67
C LEU A 1030 -33.24 9.40 23.77
N VAL A 1031 -33.23 10.68 23.43
CA VAL A 1031 -33.69 11.75 24.33
C VAL A 1031 -35.21 11.86 24.24
N THR A 1032 -35.92 11.58 25.34
CA THR A 1032 -37.38 11.67 25.42
C THR A 1032 -37.83 12.69 26.46
N GLU A 1033 -39.14 12.97 26.50
CA GLU A 1033 -39.74 13.85 27.52
C GLU A 1033 -39.55 13.30 28.95
N ASN A 1034 -39.41 11.98 29.09
CA ASN A 1034 -39.21 11.30 30.36
C ASN A 1034 -37.71 11.04 30.68
N GLY A 1035 -36.80 11.56 29.84
CA GLY A 1035 -35.35 11.35 29.93
C GLY A 1035 -34.79 10.39 28.88
N GLY A 1036 -33.55 9.96 29.09
CA GLY A 1036 -32.85 9.07 28.18
C GLY A 1036 -33.48 7.67 28.12
N GLU A 1037 -33.58 7.10 26.93
CA GLU A 1037 -34.03 5.74 26.69
C GLU A 1037 -32.97 4.96 25.89
N PRO A 1038 -32.44 3.83 26.38
CA PRO A 1038 -31.41 3.07 25.65
C PRO A 1038 -31.99 2.40 24.41
N MET A 1039 -31.35 2.64 23.26
CA MET A 1039 -31.72 2.04 21.96
C MET A 1039 -31.40 0.55 21.87
N THR A 1040 -30.58 0.06 22.78
CA THR A 1040 -30.24 -1.34 23.00
C THR A 1040 -31.24 -2.07 23.89
N GLY A 1041 -32.27 -1.37 24.40
CA GLY A 1041 -33.29 -1.92 25.30
C GLY A 1041 -32.90 -1.86 26.77
N HIS A 1042 -31.67 -2.26 27.12
CA HIS A 1042 -31.11 -2.01 28.45
C HIS A 1042 -29.59 -1.93 28.44
N ARG A 1043 -29.04 -1.14 29.38
CA ARG A 1043 -27.59 -1.04 29.62
C ARG A 1043 -27.02 -2.34 30.21
N ALA A 1044 -25.70 -2.48 30.14
CA ALA A 1044 -24.99 -3.61 30.73
C ALA A 1044 -25.28 -3.72 32.24
N ARG A 1045 -25.49 -4.92 32.76
CA ARG A 1045 -25.69 -5.15 34.21
C ARG A 1045 -24.43 -5.64 34.91
N SER A 1046 -23.58 -6.35 34.17
CA SER A 1046 -22.27 -6.81 34.62
C SER A 1046 -21.41 -7.16 33.39
N PRO A 1047 -20.10 -7.41 33.54
CA PRO A 1047 -19.29 -7.93 32.42
C PRO A 1047 -19.76 -9.31 31.91
N TYR A 1048 -20.53 -10.05 32.71
CA TYR A 1048 -21.12 -11.34 32.34
C TYR A 1048 -22.52 -11.23 31.74
N ASP A 1049 -23.15 -10.06 31.88
CA ASP A 1049 -24.47 -9.72 31.34
C ASP A 1049 -24.34 -8.37 30.64
N PRO A 1050 -23.62 -8.35 29.49
CA PRO A 1050 -23.36 -7.13 28.73
C PRO A 1050 -24.64 -6.55 28.14
#